data_AF-A0A7V9FQZ4-F1
#
_entry.id   AF-A0A7V9FQZ4-F1
#
_cell.length_a   1.000
_cell.length_b   1.000
_cell.length_c   1.000
_cell.angle_alpha   90.00
_cell.angle_beta   90.00
_cell.angle_gamma   90.00
#
_symmetry.space_group_name_H-M   'P 1'
#
loop_
_entity.id
_entity.type
_entity.pdbx_description
1 polymer ?
#
loop_
_entity_poly.entity_id
_entity_poly.type
_entity_poly.pdbx_seq_one_letter_code
_entity_poly.pdbx_strand_id
1 'polypeptide(L)'
;MLTPFMLYNVAFFMLPAGGAKSGHHRWARRIMRLLALAATAQLVNGAVIVLVSTIGWQNAAMRSGSPGWWIGWYTRLDVGSRVALALAVVGGIVGSLWLASVRTAHRYEKREMSASAGGNHDWKLRKPGFWHGAIIVTRQRNLHVGAALAFAALSVALLPTQHAVWRVVEVSAAMIVLVVAFGAFGATTTSAVDREHQLDDRDGDSRYRFRAVAGAGALVLAATAVGCFWMVDRTSQSSVAPALVNGTRVVLAIQSILLIGLVIMVWVLRRSDESQRASDWRPFLGGWLTPLVSLIAVLLGGLLSAATNLAVARLFGQPSGVHLPAERPTPSTLFVPDEAFAFAIGTVATLPALLIAGVVLWRTYGRKVHQFTEGDDQVRAWYPESKQAPGDAAGQVARAWAIASLTDSVDALVAIAGLAWTVGVTAVEAAALLALPQVAVLASVIDVLVTFGVGVSAVTAIVLVGMLRSTYANSGRRRAVGALWDVATFWPRATHPLAPPCYAEQAVPEIVDRVVLLTGERSDHHSQPATELWPPPAVNPSPVLITGYSQGSLIAPAVVAQLPPRTIDKVALLTLACPFRRLYGRAFPDYFSHEYAVELNELLMNGSAPEFVDKQATRLGRWRNVVRHTDYIGSWIFSPPNAPGQQLNRDAIDVACLDPPSLCPGPGGALAPIHYHSDWWQDPLTHVHAGRLIEQLKNS
;
A
#
# COMPACT_ATOMS: atom_id res chain seq x y z
N MET A 1 -12.94 -1.62 -0.54
CA MET A 1 -12.83 -2.98 0.04
C MET A 1 -11.41 -3.54 0.02
N LEU A 2 -10.65 -3.47 -1.10
CA LEU A 2 -9.29 -4.06 -1.15
C LEU A 2 -8.16 -3.13 -0.65
N THR A 3 -8.46 -1.88 -0.30
CA THR A 3 -7.50 -0.88 0.20
C THR A 3 -6.66 -1.36 1.39
N PRO A 4 -7.19 -2.10 2.40
CA PRO A 4 -6.35 -2.66 3.45
C PRO A 4 -5.22 -3.56 2.91
N PHE A 5 -5.52 -4.42 1.94
CA PHE A 5 -4.52 -5.31 1.33
C PHE A 5 -3.45 -4.56 0.55
N MET A 6 -3.83 -3.46 -0.09
CA MET A 6 -2.88 -2.53 -0.72
C MET A 6 -1.91 -1.95 0.33
N LEU A 7 -2.42 -1.50 1.47
CA LEU A 7 -1.60 -0.91 2.53
C LEU A 7 -0.64 -1.93 3.16
N TYR A 8 -1.09 -3.17 3.43
CA TYR A 8 -0.18 -4.25 3.87
C TYR A 8 0.92 -4.56 2.87
N ASN A 9 0.62 -4.44 1.57
CA ASN A 9 1.61 -4.67 0.53
C ASN A 9 2.66 -3.56 0.50
N VAL A 10 2.23 -2.30 0.52
CA VAL A 10 3.13 -1.16 0.49
C VAL A 10 3.97 -1.08 1.77
N ALA A 11 3.38 -1.35 2.93
CA ALA A 11 4.08 -1.37 4.21
C ALA A 11 5.27 -2.34 4.23
N PHE A 12 5.20 -3.44 3.46
CA PHE A 12 6.30 -4.39 3.32
C PHE A 12 7.60 -3.74 2.80
N PHE A 13 7.47 -2.77 1.90
CA PHE A 13 8.59 -2.07 1.28
C PHE A 13 9.07 -0.87 2.10
N MET A 14 8.30 -0.45 3.10
CA MET A 14 8.59 0.73 3.93
C MET A 14 9.52 0.43 5.11
N LEU A 15 10.12 -0.78 5.15
CA LEU A 15 11.01 -1.16 6.23
C LEU A 15 12.22 -0.22 6.28
N PRO A 16 12.70 0.14 7.49
CA PRO A 16 13.95 0.89 7.63
C PRO A 16 15.13 0.17 6.96
N ALA A 17 16.15 0.93 6.57
CA ALA A 17 17.32 0.39 5.90
C ALA A 17 17.97 -0.74 6.73
N GLY A 18 18.22 -1.88 6.07
CA GLY A 18 18.56 -3.13 6.74
C GLY A 18 20.03 -3.34 7.07
N GLY A 19 20.93 -2.80 6.25
CA GLY A 19 22.38 -3.06 6.31
C GLY A 19 22.74 -4.48 6.77
N ALA A 20 23.60 -4.57 7.78
CA ALA A 20 24.07 -5.82 8.39
C ALA A 20 23.00 -6.64 9.16
N LYS A 21 21.76 -6.16 9.30
CA LYS A 21 20.69 -6.78 10.12
C LYS A 21 19.70 -7.63 9.31
N SER A 22 20.21 -8.39 8.33
CA SER A 22 19.40 -9.25 7.46
C SER A 22 18.44 -10.17 8.23
N GLY A 23 18.84 -10.68 9.40
CA GLY A 23 18.00 -11.51 10.27
C GLY A 23 16.74 -10.83 10.80
N HIS A 24 16.86 -9.58 11.25
CA HIS A 24 15.72 -8.81 11.77
C HIS A 24 14.76 -8.41 10.65
N HIS A 25 15.28 -8.10 9.46
CA HIS A 25 14.46 -7.91 8.26
C HIS A 25 13.66 -9.14 7.91
N ARG A 26 14.26 -10.34 7.95
CA ARG A 26 13.52 -11.59 7.72
C ARG A 26 12.37 -11.75 8.69
N TRP A 27 12.58 -11.48 9.99
CA TRP A 27 11.52 -11.54 10.99
C TRP A 27 10.42 -10.50 10.75
N ALA A 28 10.77 -9.24 10.46
CA ALA A 28 9.79 -8.21 10.15
C ALA A 28 8.93 -8.60 8.93
N ARG A 29 9.56 -9.12 7.86
CA ARG A 29 8.86 -9.64 6.67
C ARG A 29 7.92 -10.80 6.98
N ARG A 30 8.31 -11.72 7.87
CA ARG A 30 7.42 -12.81 8.36
C ARG A 30 6.20 -12.24 9.06
N ILE A 31 6.41 -11.34 10.02
CA ILE A 31 5.32 -10.71 10.78
C ILE A 31 4.34 -10.00 9.83
N MET A 32 4.84 -9.26 8.84
CA MET A 32 3.97 -8.57 7.87
C MET A 32 3.15 -9.52 7.00
N ARG A 33 3.71 -10.66 6.57
CA ARG A 33 2.95 -11.69 5.84
C ARG A 33 1.90 -12.35 6.73
N LEU A 34 2.23 -12.65 7.98
CA LEU A 34 1.27 -13.16 8.96
C LEU A 34 0.17 -12.15 9.26
N LEU A 35 0.50 -10.86 9.31
CA LEU A 35 -0.48 -9.79 9.49
C LEU A 35 -1.42 -9.66 8.29
N ALA A 36 -0.89 -9.80 7.07
CA ALA A 36 -1.71 -9.89 5.86
C ALA A 36 -2.61 -11.14 5.84
N LEU A 37 -2.13 -12.28 6.35
CA LEU A 37 -2.95 -13.49 6.51
C LEU A 37 -4.06 -13.28 7.56
N ALA A 38 -3.75 -12.63 8.68
CA ALA A 38 -4.73 -12.27 9.69
C ALA A 38 -5.78 -11.28 9.13
N ALA A 39 -5.39 -10.40 8.20
CA ALA A 39 -6.33 -9.56 7.47
C ALA A 39 -7.27 -10.35 6.53
N THR A 40 -6.79 -11.47 5.96
CA THR A 40 -7.67 -12.41 5.25
C THR A 40 -8.67 -13.05 6.20
N ALA A 41 -8.21 -13.50 7.37
CA ALA A 41 -9.10 -14.02 8.41
C ALA A 41 -10.13 -12.97 8.86
N GLN A 42 -9.73 -11.71 9.00
CA GLN A 42 -10.62 -10.59 9.33
C GLN A 42 -11.71 -10.36 8.27
N LEU A 43 -11.37 -10.40 6.98
CA LEU A 43 -12.34 -10.30 5.88
C LEU A 43 -13.34 -11.46 5.91
N VAL A 44 -12.83 -12.69 6.03
CA VAL A 44 -13.65 -13.90 6.07
C VAL A 44 -14.54 -13.91 7.31
N ASN A 45 -14.00 -13.52 8.47
CA ASN A 45 -14.75 -13.38 9.71
C ASN A 45 -15.92 -12.41 9.54
N GLY A 46 -15.68 -11.24 8.93
CA GLY A 46 -16.76 -10.31 8.58
C GLY A 46 -17.84 -10.95 7.72
N ALA A 47 -17.45 -11.67 6.66
CA ALA A 47 -18.41 -12.38 5.80
C ALA A 47 -19.19 -13.49 6.54
N VAL A 48 -18.51 -14.26 7.42
CA VAL A 48 -19.11 -15.29 8.27
C VAL A 48 -20.09 -14.67 9.25
N ILE A 49 -19.77 -13.54 9.87
CA ILE A 49 -20.71 -12.84 10.77
C ILE A 49 -21.97 -12.44 10.02
N VAL A 50 -21.84 -11.77 8.87
CA VAL A 50 -23.01 -11.35 8.07
C VAL A 50 -23.83 -12.55 7.62
N LEU A 51 -23.20 -13.48 6.90
CA LEU A 51 -23.91 -14.53 6.17
C LEU A 51 -24.29 -15.69 7.09
N VAL A 52 -23.33 -16.21 7.85
CA VAL A 52 -23.52 -17.41 8.67
C VAL A 52 -24.16 -17.04 10.01
N SER A 53 -23.63 -16.07 10.75
CA SER A 53 -24.17 -15.72 12.08
C SER A 53 -25.51 -14.99 11.96
N THR A 54 -25.55 -13.84 11.30
CA THR A 54 -26.73 -12.97 11.29
C THR A 54 -27.84 -13.54 10.40
N ILE A 55 -27.54 -13.89 9.14
CA ILE A 55 -28.56 -14.36 8.19
C ILE A 55 -28.90 -15.85 8.42
N GLY A 56 -27.90 -16.74 8.52
CA GLY A 56 -28.12 -18.19 8.63
C GLY A 56 -28.55 -18.67 10.02
N TRP A 57 -27.75 -18.38 11.04
CA TRP A 57 -27.93 -18.89 12.40
C TRP A 57 -29.03 -18.14 13.16
N GLN A 58 -28.93 -16.81 13.25
CA GLN A 58 -29.89 -15.97 13.97
C GLN A 58 -31.20 -15.74 13.20
N ASN A 59 -31.27 -16.12 11.91
CA ASN A 59 -32.44 -15.97 11.05
C ASN A 59 -32.98 -14.52 11.01
N ALA A 60 -32.09 -13.55 10.78
CA ALA A 60 -32.41 -12.13 10.88
C ALA A 60 -33.64 -11.71 10.07
N ALA A 61 -33.81 -12.26 8.86
CA ALA A 61 -34.97 -11.95 8.01
C ALA A 61 -36.31 -12.41 8.58
N MET A 62 -36.34 -13.42 9.46
CA MET A 62 -37.57 -13.80 10.17
C MET A 62 -37.83 -12.88 11.37
N ARG A 63 -36.77 -12.45 12.07
CA ARG A 63 -36.86 -11.54 13.22
C ARG A 63 -37.31 -10.13 12.87
N SER A 64 -37.14 -9.72 11.61
CA SER A 64 -37.65 -8.44 11.11
C SER A 64 -39.18 -8.38 11.03
N GLY A 65 -39.88 -9.50 11.23
CA GLY A 65 -41.35 -9.60 11.23
C GLY A 65 -41.99 -9.61 9.83
N SER A 66 -41.24 -9.28 8.77
CA SER A 66 -41.70 -9.36 7.38
C SER A 66 -40.56 -9.78 6.44
N PRO A 67 -40.26 -11.09 6.34
CA PRO A 67 -39.29 -11.55 5.35
C PRO A 67 -39.79 -11.19 3.95
N GLY A 68 -39.02 -10.39 3.21
CA GLY A 68 -39.35 -10.03 1.84
C GLY A 68 -39.48 -11.27 0.95
N TRP A 69 -40.29 -11.16 -0.11
CA TRP A 69 -40.60 -12.27 -1.02
C TRP A 69 -39.36 -13.00 -1.57
N TRP A 70 -38.25 -12.28 -1.72
CA TRP A 70 -36.97 -12.77 -2.23
C TRP A 70 -36.18 -13.65 -1.24
N ILE A 71 -36.44 -13.55 0.08
CA ILE A 71 -35.72 -14.29 1.13
C ILE A 71 -36.64 -15.17 2.00
N GLY A 72 -37.96 -15.05 1.90
CA GLY A 72 -38.90 -15.85 2.70
C GLY A 72 -38.85 -17.36 2.45
N TRP A 73 -38.29 -17.83 1.33
CA TRP A 73 -38.00 -19.25 1.13
C TRP A 73 -36.86 -19.73 2.04
N TYR A 74 -35.84 -18.89 2.25
CA TYR A 74 -34.66 -19.21 3.04
C TYR A 74 -34.97 -19.26 4.53
N THR A 75 -35.85 -18.38 5.02
CA THR A 75 -36.23 -18.35 6.45
C THR A 75 -36.95 -19.61 6.91
N ARG A 76 -37.60 -20.33 5.98
CA ARG A 76 -38.34 -21.58 6.20
C ARG A 76 -37.46 -22.83 6.25
N LEU A 77 -36.20 -22.73 5.81
CA LEU A 77 -35.26 -23.84 5.90
C LEU A 77 -34.87 -24.12 7.35
N ASP A 78 -34.49 -25.37 7.63
CA ASP A 78 -33.89 -25.73 8.91
C ASP A 78 -32.54 -25.02 9.11
N VAL A 79 -32.13 -24.89 10.38
CA VAL A 79 -30.91 -24.14 10.75
C VAL A 79 -29.67 -24.67 10.03
N GLY A 80 -29.55 -25.99 9.89
CA GLY A 80 -28.44 -26.66 9.20
C GLY A 80 -28.36 -26.26 7.73
N SER A 81 -29.48 -26.38 7.01
CA SER A 81 -29.58 -25.98 5.60
C SER A 81 -29.27 -24.50 5.37
N ARG A 82 -29.74 -23.61 6.27
CA ARG A 82 -29.42 -22.17 6.19
C ARG A 82 -27.92 -21.92 6.35
N VAL A 83 -27.32 -22.48 7.40
CA VAL A 83 -25.88 -22.35 7.67
C VAL A 83 -25.04 -22.93 6.53
N ALA A 84 -25.43 -24.08 5.97
CA ALA A 84 -24.77 -24.71 4.82
C ALA A 84 -24.75 -23.78 3.60
N LEU A 85 -25.92 -23.23 3.23
CA LEU A 85 -26.04 -22.30 2.11
C LEU A 85 -25.26 -21.01 2.34
N ALA A 86 -25.32 -20.45 3.55
CA ALA A 86 -24.54 -19.27 3.90
C ALA A 86 -23.03 -19.53 3.80
N LEU A 87 -22.55 -20.69 4.27
CA LEU A 87 -21.15 -21.10 4.15
C LEU A 87 -20.73 -21.31 2.69
N ALA A 88 -21.61 -21.88 1.86
CA ALA A 88 -21.38 -22.00 0.43
C ALA A 88 -21.23 -20.63 -0.25
N VAL A 89 -22.03 -19.62 0.16
CA VAL A 89 -21.88 -18.24 -0.33
C VAL A 89 -20.54 -17.63 0.11
N VAL A 90 -20.10 -17.86 1.36
CA VAL A 90 -18.76 -17.45 1.82
C VAL A 90 -17.67 -18.09 0.95
N GLY A 91 -17.78 -19.40 0.67
CA GLY A 91 -16.88 -20.10 -0.25
C GLY A 91 -16.90 -19.51 -1.66
N GLY A 92 -18.08 -19.14 -2.17
CA GLY A 92 -18.25 -18.45 -3.45
C GLY A 92 -17.56 -17.08 -3.48
N ILE A 93 -17.64 -16.29 -2.41
CA ILE A 93 -16.93 -15.02 -2.28
C ILE A 93 -15.42 -15.25 -2.36
N VAL A 94 -14.88 -16.19 -1.57
CA VAL A 94 -13.44 -16.53 -1.60
C VAL A 94 -13.01 -17.03 -2.98
N GLY A 95 -13.83 -17.89 -3.62
CA GLY A 95 -13.59 -18.39 -4.97
C GLY A 95 -13.60 -17.29 -6.04
N SER A 96 -14.50 -16.30 -5.92
CA SER A 96 -14.55 -15.13 -6.82
C SER A 96 -13.31 -14.26 -6.70
N LEU A 97 -12.82 -14.04 -5.46
CA LEU A 97 -11.60 -13.29 -5.18
C LEU A 97 -10.36 -14.05 -5.67
N TRP A 98 -10.33 -15.37 -5.51
CA TRP A 98 -9.30 -16.22 -6.09
C TRP A 98 -9.27 -16.09 -7.62
N LEU A 99 -10.42 -16.17 -8.29
CA LEU A 99 -10.53 -16.00 -9.74
C LEU A 99 -10.06 -14.61 -10.19
N ALA A 100 -10.43 -13.56 -9.47
CA ALA A 100 -9.94 -12.20 -9.74
C ALA A 100 -8.41 -12.10 -9.58
N SER A 101 -7.84 -12.72 -8.54
CA SER A 101 -6.40 -12.79 -8.34
C SER A 101 -5.68 -13.56 -9.46
N VAL A 102 -6.24 -14.69 -9.91
CA VAL A 102 -5.70 -15.46 -11.06
C VAL A 102 -5.72 -14.62 -12.34
N ARG A 103 -6.84 -13.97 -12.64
CA ARG A 103 -6.99 -13.14 -13.85
C ARG A 103 -6.04 -11.95 -13.86
N THR A 104 -5.89 -11.27 -12.73
CA THR A 104 -4.98 -10.11 -12.62
C THR A 104 -3.52 -10.53 -12.74
N ALA A 105 -3.12 -11.63 -12.10
CA ALA A 105 -1.75 -12.16 -12.20
C ALA A 105 -1.38 -12.54 -13.64
N HIS A 106 -2.29 -13.20 -14.37
CA HIS A 106 -2.04 -13.58 -15.76
C HIS A 106 -1.87 -12.39 -16.71
N ARG A 107 -2.56 -11.27 -16.43
CA ARG A 107 -2.52 -10.09 -17.30
C ARG A 107 -1.31 -9.20 -17.04
N TYR A 108 -0.91 -9.03 -15.78
CA TYR A 108 0.06 -8.00 -15.39
C TYR A 108 1.41 -8.54 -14.89
N GLU A 109 1.49 -9.82 -14.48
CA GLU A 109 2.66 -10.36 -13.74
C GLU A 109 3.38 -11.50 -14.48
N LYS A 110 3.04 -11.74 -15.76
CA LYS A 110 3.62 -12.83 -16.58
C LYS A 110 4.91 -12.41 -17.32
N ARG A 111 5.29 -11.13 -17.29
CA ARG A 111 6.39 -10.64 -18.11
C ARG A 111 7.75 -11.10 -17.56
N GLU A 112 8.57 -11.64 -18.45
CA GLU A 112 9.97 -11.99 -18.20
C GLU A 112 10.88 -11.00 -18.95
N MET A 113 12.12 -10.85 -18.48
CA MET A 113 13.13 -9.98 -19.10
C MET A 113 14.09 -10.84 -19.92
N SER A 114 14.50 -10.35 -21.09
CA SER A 114 15.50 -11.03 -21.93
C SER A 114 16.94 -10.78 -21.49
N ALA A 115 17.16 -9.69 -20.74
CA ALA A 115 18.45 -9.27 -20.23
C ALA A 115 18.43 -9.10 -18.70
N SER A 116 19.61 -9.19 -18.08
CA SER A 116 19.77 -9.00 -16.65
C SER A 116 21.12 -8.38 -16.33
N ALA A 117 21.15 -7.52 -15.31
CA ALA A 117 22.36 -6.87 -14.80
C ALA A 117 23.46 -7.88 -14.36
N GLY A 118 23.12 -9.14 -14.06
CA GLY A 118 24.05 -10.20 -13.63
C GLY A 118 24.63 -9.97 -12.22
N GLY A 119 25.03 -11.02 -11.50
CA GLY A 119 25.69 -10.87 -10.19
C GLY A 119 24.76 -10.56 -8.99
N ASN A 120 25.34 -10.61 -7.79
CA ASN A 120 24.63 -10.31 -6.54
C ASN A 120 24.92 -8.87 -6.12
N HIS A 121 23.87 -8.04 -6.09
CA HIS A 121 23.96 -6.62 -5.76
C HIS A 121 23.27 -6.31 -4.44
N ASP A 122 23.82 -5.37 -3.67
CA ASP A 122 23.17 -4.87 -2.45
C ASP A 122 21.92 -4.05 -2.78
N TRP A 123 21.94 -3.29 -3.88
CA TRP A 123 20.76 -2.58 -4.36
C TRP A 123 19.71 -3.57 -4.89
N LYS A 124 18.62 -3.73 -4.13
CA LYS A 124 17.55 -4.69 -4.42
C LYS A 124 16.91 -4.51 -5.79
N LEU A 125 16.84 -3.28 -6.31
CA LEU A 125 16.28 -3.01 -7.63
C LEU A 125 17.16 -3.52 -8.78
N ARG A 126 18.45 -3.84 -8.54
CA ARG A 126 19.35 -4.48 -9.51
C ARG A 126 19.27 -6.00 -9.51
N LYS A 127 18.55 -6.60 -8.55
CA LYS A 127 18.43 -8.05 -8.47
C LYS A 127 17.52 -8.56 -9.59
N PRO A 128 17.92 -9.60 -10.35
CA PRO A 128 17.20 -10.05 -11.54
C PRO A 128 15.73 -10.41 -11.25
N GLY A 129 15.48 -11.13 -10.15
CA GLY A 129 14.15 -11.59 -9.76
C GLY A 129 13.23 -10.52 -9.15
N PHE A 130 13.72 -9.28 -8.95
CA PHE A 130 12.95 -8.27 -8.23
C PHE A 130 11.66 -7.90 -8.96
N TRP A 131 11.64 -7.93 -10.30
CA TRP A 131 10.44 -7.63 -11.10
C TRP A 131 9.67 -8.87 -11.56
N HIS A 132 10.07 -10.09 -11.16
CA HIS A 132 9.38 -11.35 -11.50
C HIS A 132 8.51 -11.89 -10.35
N GLY A 133 7.20 -11.60 -10.38
CA GLY A 133 6.29 -11.91 -9.28
C GLY A 133 5.45 -13.19 -9.41
N ALA A 134 5.33 -13.77 -10.59
CA ALA A 134 4.32 -14.79 -10.90
C ALA A 134 4.29 -15.99 -9.92
N ILE A 135 5.48 -16.48 -9.54
CA ILE A 135 5.62 -17.62 -8.63
C ILE A 135 5.20 -17.21 -7.22
N ILE A 136 5.70 -16.07 -6.72
CA ILE A 136 5.42 -15.56 -5.37
C ILE A 136 3.93 -15.30 -5.19
N VAL A 137 3.29 -14.65 -6.15
CA VAL A 137 1.85 -14.35 -6.11
C VAL A 137 1.03 -15.63 -6.12
N THR A 138 1.43 -16.64 -6.90
CA THR A 138 0.74 -17.95 -6.93
C THR A 138 0.84 -18.67 -5.58
N ARG A 139 2.01 -18.65 -4.93
CA ARG A 139 2.21 -19.24 -3.60
C ARG A 139 1.34 -18.58 -2.55
N GLN A 140 1.41 -17.25 -2.49
CA GLN A 140 0.62 -16.44 -1.56
C GLN A 140 -0.88 -16.69 -1.77
N ARG A 141 -1.35 -16.62 -3.01
CA ARG A 141 -2.75 -16.87 -3.35
C ARG A 141 -3.27 -18.17 -2.77
N ASN A 142 -2.55 -19.27 -2.98
CA ASN A 142 -3.01 -20.58 -2.51
C ASN A 142 -2.98 -20.70 -0.98
N LEU A 143 -1.98 -20.11 -0.31
CA LEU A 143 -1.93 -20.08 1.16
C LEU A 143 -3.08 -19.27 1.76
N HIS A 144 -3.33 -18.06 1.24
CA HIS A 144 -4.43 -17.21 1.70
C HIS A 144 -5.80 -17.84 1.45
N VAL A 145 -6.00 -18.49 0.29
CA VAL A 145 -7.26 -19.18 -0.01
C VAL A 145 -7.46 -20.40 0.89
N GLY A 146 -6.44 -21.24 1.08
CA GLY A 146 -6.52 -22.38 1.98
C GLY A 146 -6.86 -21.95 3.41
N ALA A 147 -6.18 -20.93 3.93
CA ALA A 147 -6.46 -20.38 5.25
C ALA A 147 -7.85 -19.73 5.35
N ALA A 148 -8.30 -19.00 4.32
CA ALA A 148 -9.63 -18.38 4.28
C ALA A 148 -10.74 -19.43 4.38
N LEU A 149 -10.65 -20.49 3.57
CA LEU A 149 -11.65 -21.56 3.54
C LEU A 149 -11.63 -22.37 4.84
N ALA A 150 -10.44 -22.72 5.36
CA ALA A 150 -10.31 -23.43 6.63
C ALA A 150 -10.81 -22.60 7.82
N PHE A 151 -10.56 -21.27 7.84
CA PHE A 151 -11.07 -20.39 8.88
C PHE A 151 -12.61 -20.30 8.85
N ALA A 152 -13.22 -20.16 7.67
CA ALA A 152 -14.68 -20.17 7.54
C ALA A 152 -15.30 -21.49 8.01
N ALA A 153 -14.68 -22.62 7.65
CA ALA A 153 -15.10 -23.94 8.13
C ALA A 153 -14.96 -24.08 9.64
N LEU A 154 -13.84 -23.62 10.23
CA LEU A 154 -13.61 -23.63 11.67
C LEU A 154 -14.70 -22.82 12.42
N SER A 155 -15.09 -21.66 11.89
CA SER A 155 -16.16 -20.85 12.49
C SER A 155 -17.48 -21.62 12.61
N VAL A 156 -17.81 -22.43 11.60
CA VAL A 156 -19.03 -23.25 11.59
C VAL A 156 -18.89 -24.51 12.45
N ALA A 157 -17.74 -25.19 12.41
CA ALA A 157 -17.47 -26.39 13.21
C ALA A 157 -17.59 -26.13 14.73
N LEU A 158 -17.37 -24.89 15.16
CA LEU A 158 -17.52 -24.46 16.56
C LEU A 158 -18.97 -24.18 16.99
N LEU A 159 -19.95 -24.32 16.09
CA LEU A 159 -21.36 -24.20 16.46
C LEU A 159 -21.83 -25.36 17.37
N PRO A 160 -22.91 -25.15 18.14
CA PRO A 160 -23.56 -26.21 18.90
C PRO A 160 -23.92 -27.42 18.02
N THR A 161 -23.48 -28.61 18.44
CA THR A 161 -23.75 -29.89 17.79
C THR A 161 -23.97 -30.97 18.83
N GLN A 162 -24.82 -31.94 18.49
CA GLN A 162 -25.03 -33.16 19.26
C GLN A 162 -23.95 -34.23 18.99
N HIS A 163 -23.10 -34.02 17.98
CA HIS A 163 -22.10 -34.98 17.54
C HIS A 163 -20.67 -34.53 17.87
N ALA A 164 -20.21 -34.83 19.09
CA ALA A 164 -18.91 -34.40 19.58
C ALA A 164 -17.71 -34.92 18.75
N VAL A 165 -17.76 -36.18 18.28
CA VAL A 165 -16.68 -36.78 17.49
C VAL A 165 -16.48 -36.05 16.17
N TRP A 166 -17.57 -35.75 15.45
CA TRP A 166 -17.52 -35.00 14.20
C TRP A 166 -16.94 -33.60 14.39
N ARG A 167 -17.32 -32.91 15.47
CA ARG A 167 -16.71 -31.61 15.83
C ARG A 167 -15.20 -31.72 15.99
N VAL A 168 -14.70 -32.73 16.70
CA VAL A 168 -13.26 -32.90 16.91
C VAL A 168 -12.54 -33.11 15.58
N VAL A 169 -13.12 -33.91 14.68
CA VAL A 169 -12.55 -34.16 13.33
C VAL A 169 -12.51 -32.88 12.51
N GLU A 170 -13.61 -32.13 12.42
CA GLU A 170 -13.69 -30.91 11.61
C GLU A 170 -12.77 -29.80 12.15
N VAL A 171 -12.78 -29.57 13.46
CA VAL A 171 -11.90 -28.58 14.10
C VAL A 171 -10.44 -28.97 13.87
N SER A 172 -10.09 -30.25 14.04
CA SER A 172 -8.71 -30.72 13.82
C SER A 172 -8.28 -30.54 12.36
N ALA A 173 -9.14 -30.90 11.40
CA ALA A 173 -8.84 -30.74 9.98
C ALA A 173 -8.66 -29.26 9.60
N ALA A 174 -9.54 -28.37 10.05
CA ALA A 174 -9.41 -26.93 9.81
C ALA A 174 -8.15 -26.35 10.46
N MET A 175 -7.86 -26.73 11.71
CA MET A 175 -6.67 -26.29 12.43
C MET A 175 -5.38 -26.77 11.78
N ILE A 176 -5.33 -28.01 11.26
CA ILE A 176 -4.16 -28.52 10.52
C ILE A 176 -3.90 -27.64 9.29
N VAL A 177 -4.93 -27.32 8.49
CA VAL A 177 -4.76 -26.46 7.31
C VAL A 177 -4.27 -25.06 7.71
N LEU A 178 -4.82 -24.47 8.78
CA LEU A 178 -4.38 -23.17 9.29
C LEU A 178 -2.93 -23.19 9.79
N VAL A 179 -2.53 -24.23 10.53
CA VAL A 179 -1.17 -24.41 11.03
C VAL A 179 -0.19 -24.61 9.87
N VAL A 180 -0.54 -25.41 8.87
CA VAL A 180 0.28 -25.60 7.67
C VAL A 180 0.42 -24.28 6.90
N ALA A 181 -0.67 -23.53 6.72
CA ALA A 181 -0.62 -22.24 6.05
C ALA A 181 0.28 -21.24 6.81
N PHE A 182 0.09 -21.13 8.13
CA PHE A 182 0.88 -20.26 9.01
C PHE A 182 2.35 -20.66 9.04
N GLY A 183 2.63 -21.97 9.19
CA GLY A 183 3.97 -22.55 9.17
C GLY A 183 4.67 -22.32 7.83
N ALA A 184 3.95 -22.42 6.71
CA ALA A 184 4.50 -22.11 5.39
C ALA A 184 4.89 -20.63 5.26
N PHE A 185 4.11 -19.69 5.81
CA PHE A 185 4.51 -18.28 5.87
C PHE A 185 5.72 -18.04 6.79
N GLY A 186 5.84 -18.79 7.89
CA GLY A 186 7.00 -18.74 8.78
C GLY A 186 8.28 -19.32 8.16
N ALA A 187 8.18 -20.46 7.48
CA ALA A 187 9.31 -21.25 6.97
C ALA A 187 9.88 -20.75 5.64
N THR A 188 9.12 -20.01 4.82
CA THR A 188 9.50 -19.58 3.45
C THR A 188 10.56 -18.46 3.37
N THR A 189 11.44 -18.34 4.35
CA THR A 189 12.39 -17.22 4.51
C THR A 189 13.84 -17.54 4.16
N THR A 190 14.11 -18.61 3.42
CA THR A 190 15.49 -18.93 3.02
C THR A 190 15.80 -18.68 1.55
N SER A 191 14.81 -18.57 0.65
CA SER A 191 15.02 -18.25 -0.78
C SER A 191 13.73 -18.27 -1.62
N ALA A 192 12.72 -19.04 -1.19
CA ALA A 192 11.55 -19.37 -2.00
C ALA A 192 10.52 -18.23 -2.16
N VAL A 193 10.54 -17.18 -1.34
CA VAL A 193 9.53 -16.09 -1.39
C VAL A 193 10.18 -14.70 -1.27
N ASP A 194 11.51 -14.63 -1.19
CA ASP A 194 12.21 -13.36 -1.34
C ASP A 194 12.51 -13.15 -2.83
N ARG A 195 12.11 -11.98 -3.35
CA ARG A 195 12.24 -11.58 -4.76
C ARG A 195 13.71 -11.46 -5.23
N GLU A 196 14.64 -11.70 -4.32
CA GLU A 196 16.05 -11.35 -4.46
C GLU A 196 16.89 -12.43 -5.17
N HIS A 197 16.43 -13.69 -5.23
CA HIS A 197 17.29 -14.82 -5.66
C HIS A 197 16.66 -15.80 -6.68
N GLN A 198 15.44 -15.57 -7.17
CA GLN A 198 14.73 -16.60 -7.96
C GLN A 198 14.83 -16.43 -9.48
N LEU A 199 15.68 -17.25 -10.10
CA LEU A 199 15.47 -17.80 -11.45
C LEU A 199 15.29 -19.34 -11.43
N ASP A 200 15.54 -20.02 -10.31
CA ASP A 200 15.78 -21.47 -10.24
C ASP A 200 14.59 -22.36 -9.84
N ASP A 201 13.39 -21.84 -9.62
CA ASP A 201 12.23 -22.68 -9.24
C ASP A 201 11.52 -23.29 -10.47
N ARG A 202 12.31 -23.90 -11.36
CA ARG A 202 11.83 -24.62 -12.56
C ARG A 202 11.21 -25.98 -12.23
N ASP A 203 11.47 -26.54 -11.05
CA ASP A 203 11.14 -27.94 -10.73
C ASP A 203 9.68 -28.25 -10.38
N GLY A 204 8.78 -27.26 -10.35
CA GLY A 204 7.32 -27.51 -10.26
C GLY A 204 6.80 -28.07 -8.92
N ASP A 205 7.58 -28.83 -8.15
CA ASP A 205 7.18 -29.52 -6.92
C ASP A 205 6.64 -28.54 -5.86
N SER A 206 7.28 -27.38 -5.74
CA SER A 206 6.82 -26.31 -4.87
C SER A 206 5.42 -25.79 -5.22
N ARG A 207 5.04 -25.75 -6.51
CA ARG A 207 3.71 -25.30 -6.95
C ARG A 207 2.61 -26.26 -6.49
N TYR A 208 2.87 -27.57 -6.51
CA TYR A 208 1.90 -28.58 -6.07
C TYR A 208 1.62 -28.49 -4.56
N ARG A 209 2.66 -28.31 -3.74
CA ARG A 209 2.53 -28.19 -2.28
C ARG A 209 1.57 -27.06 -1.86
N PHE A 210 1.71 -25.86 -2.43
CA PHE A 210 0.83 -24.75 -2.08
C PHE A 210 -0.60 -24.93 -2.62
N ARG A 211 -0.76 -25.51 -3.82
CA ARG A 211 -2.08 -25.85 -4.35
C ARG A 211 -2.79 -26.89 -3.48
N ALA A 212 -2.05 -27.84 -2.89
CA ALA A 212 -2.60 -28.82 -1.97
C ALA A 212 -3.20 -28.15 -0.72
N VAL A 213 -2.60 -27.07 -0.19
CA VAL A 213 -3.17 -26.31 0.95
C VAL A 213 -4.51 -25.66 0.58
N ALA A 214 -4.60 -25.05 -0.62
CA ALA A 214 -5.86 -24.49 -1.11
C ALA A 214 -6.93 -25.58 -1.33
N GLY A 215 -6.54 -26.72 -1.91
CA GLY A 215 -7.42 -27.87 -2.11
C GLY A 215 -7.91 -28.48 -0.80
N ALA A 216 -7.03 -28.61 0.20
CA ALA A 216 -7.40 -29.09 1.54
C ALA A 216 -8.37 -28.14 2.23
N GLY A 217 -8.13 -26.82 2.16
CA GLY A 217 -9.08 -25.82 2.68
C GLY A 217 -10.46 -25.91 2.01
N ALA A 218 -10.51 -26.11 0.69
CA ALA A 218 -11.76 -26.31 -0.05
C ALA A 218 -12.48 -27.61 0.34
N LEU A 219 -11.73 -28.71 0.51
CA LEU A 219 -12.27 -29.99 0.98
C LEU A 219 -12.88 -29.85 2.37
N VAL A 220 -12.17 -29.21 3.31
CA VAL A 220 -12.67 -28.99 4.67
C VAL A 220 -13.92 -28.12 4.65
N LEU A 221 -13.96 -27.02 3.89
CA LEU A 221 -15.16 -26.21 3.75
C LEU A 221 -16.35 -27.00 3.18
N ALA A 222 -16.12 -27.78 2.12
CA ALA A 222 -17.16 -28.61 1.52
C ALA A 222 -17.67 -29.66 2.50
N ALA A 223 -16.78 -30.34 3.22
CA ALA A 223 -17.15 -31.31 4.24
C ALA A 223 -17.99 -30.67 5.34
N THR A 224 -17.60 -29.50 5.86
CA THR A 224 -18.38 -28.75 6.87
C THR A 224 -19.73 -28.30 6.34
N ALA A 225 -19.81 -27.80 5.09
CA ALA A 225 -21.07 -27.39 4.48
C ALA A 225 -22.06 -28.56 4.36
N VAL A 226 -21.58 -29.75 3.99
CA VAL A 226 -22.39 -30.96 3.95
C VAL A 226 -22.70 -31.44 5.38
N GLY A 227 -21.74 -31.37 6.31
CA GLY A 227 -21.91 -31.70 7.72
C GLY A 227 -23.05 -30.94 8.40
N CYS A 228 -23.29 -29.69 8.00
CA CYS A 228 -24.33 -28.83 8.56
C CYS A 228 -25.74 -29.44 8.51
N PHE A 229 -26.06 -30.30 7.54
CA PHE A 229 -27.41 -30.88 7.39
C PHE A 229 -27.82 -31.79 8.56
N TRP A 230 -26.85 -32.39 9.25
CA TRP A 230 -27.09 -33.31 10.37
C TRP A 230 -26.35 -32.90 11.66
N MET A 231 -25.28 -32.10 11.56
CA MET A 231 -24.43 -31.75 12.70
C MET A 231 -24.99 -30.60 13.53
N VAL A 232 -25.59 -29.59 12.89
CA VAL A 232 -26.08 -28.40 13.59
C VAL A 232 -27.27 -28.77 14.46
N ASP A 233 -27.18 -28.49 15.76
CA ASP A 233 -28.24 -28.81 16.71
C ASP A 233 -29.52 -28.02 16.39
N ARG A 234 -30.57 -28.74 16.00
CA ARG A 234 -31.89 -28.18 15.64
C ARG A 234 -32.67 -27.67 16.86
N THR A 235 -32.29 -28.11 18.06
CA THR A 235 -32.99 -27.78 19.32
C THR A 235 -32.45 -26.52 19.98
N SER A 236 -31.24 -26.10 19.59
CA SER A 236 -30.66 -24.81 19.95
C SER A 236 -31.50 -23.69 19.33
N GLN A 237 -32.52 -23.22 20.06
CA GLN A 237 -33.30 -22.04 19.69
C GLN A 237 -32.32 -20.89 19.39
N SER A 238 -32.58 -20.17 18.29
CA SER A 238 -31.74 -19.11 17.72
C SER A 238 -31.21 -18.13 18.77
N SER A 239 -30.08 -18.46 19.37
CA SER A 239 -29.42 -17.70 20.43
C SER A 239 -28.01 -17.33 19.94
N VAL A 240 -27.34 -16.45 20.67
CA VAL A 240 -25.97 -16.03 20.35
C VAL A 240 -25.09 -17.27 20.21
N ALA A 241 -24.33 -17.37 19.11
CA ALA A 241 -23.24 -18.32 18.99
C ALA A 241 -21.94 -17.61 19.44
N PRO A 242 -21.51 -17.75 20.72
CA PRO A 242 -20.40 -16.94 21.23
C PRO A 242 -19.11 -17.23 20.49
N ALA A 243 -18.91 -18.46 19.99
CA ALA A 243 -17.76 -18.83 19.19
C ALA A 243 -17.63 -18.02 17.88
N LEU A 244 -18.75 -17.75 17.19
CA LEU A 244 -18.76 -16.93 15.97
C LEU A 244 -18.44 -15.47 16.28
N VAL A 245 -18.95 -14.95 17.40
CA VAL A 245 -18.77 -13.56 17.79
C VAL A 245 -17.35 -13.31 18.31
N ASN A 246 -16.86 -14.18 19.19
CA ASN A 246 -15.52 -14.13 19.78
C ASN A 246 -14.40 -14.35 18.77
N GLY A 247 -14.69 -14.94 17.60
CA GLY A 247 -13.73 -15.07 16.50
C GLY A 247 -13.12 -13.72 16.08
N THR A 248 -13.90 -12.65 16.11
CA THR A 248 -13.44 -11.28 15.83
C THR A 248 -12.37 -10.83 16.81
N ARG A 249 -12.62 -11.05 18.11
CA ARG A 249 -11.67 -10.73 19.18
C ARG A 249 -10.35 -11.48 19.03
N VAL A 250 -10.41 -12.76 18.71
CA VAL A 250 -9.22 -13.59 18.49
C VAL A 250 -8.40 -13.07 17.31
N VAL A 251 -9.05 -12.76 16.19
CA VAL A 251 -8.37 -12.18 15.02
C VAL A 251 -7.71 -10.84 15.36
N LEU A 252 -8.42 -9.95 16.05
CA LEU A 252 -7.87 -8.64 16.47
C LEU A 252 -6.74 -8.77 17.49
N ALA A 253 -6.82 -9.74 18.41
CA ALA A 253 -5.75 -10.04 19.36
C ALA A 253 -4.49 -10.52 18.63
N ILE A 254 -4.63 -11.43 17.66
CA ILE A 254 -3.52 -11.89 16.82
C ILE A 254 -2.90 -10.71 16.05
N GLN A 255 -3.73 -9.87 15.43
CA GLN A 255 -3.25 -8.67 14.73
C GLN A 255 -2.51 -7.71 15.66
N SER A 256 -3.01 -7.50 16.87
CA SER A 256 -2.38 -6.64 17.89
C SER A 256 -1.02 -7.20 18.33
N ILE A 257 -0.92 -8.50 18.60
CA ILE A 257 0.34 -9.17 18.94
C ILE A 257 1.35 -9.04 17.81
N LEU A 258 0.93 -9.28 16.56
CA LEU A 258 1.79 -9.14 15.39
C LEU A 258 2.22 -7.70 15.16
N LEU A 259 1.34 -6.71 15.36
CA LEU A 259 1.68 -5.29 15.27
C LEU A 259 2.69 -4.88 16.34
N ILE A 260 2.52 -5.33 17.59
CA ILE A 260 3.50 -5.10 18.67
C ILE A 260 4.84 -5.73 18.29
N GLY A 261 4.85 -6.98 17.81
CA GLY A 261 6.06 -7.62 17.32
C GLY A 261 6.72 -6.84 16.19
N LEU A 262 5.95 -6.30 15.24
CA LEU A 262 6.44 -5.46 14.16
C LEU A 262 7.05 -4.15 14.67
N VAL A 263 6.40 -3.49 15.63
CA VAL A 263 6.92 -2.28 16.30
C VAL A 263 8.26 -2.58 16.97
N ILE A 264 8.39 -3.70 17.68
CA ILE A 264 9.64 -4.13 18.31
C ILE A 264 10.72 -4.36 17.24
N MET A 265 10.41 -5.09 16.16
CA MET A 265 11.37 -5.35 15.08
C MET A 265 11.84 -4.05 14.42
N VAL A 266 10.90 -3.13 14.12
CA VAL A 266 11.21 -1.83 13.51
C VAL A 266 12.03 -0.97 14.45
N TRP A 267 11.75 -0.98 15.75
CA TRP A 267 12.58 -0.32 16.75
C TRP A 267 14.02 -0.84 16.77
N VAL A 268 14.22 -2.16 16.69
CA VAL A 268 15.56 -2.77 16.60
C VAL A 268 16.28 -2.37 15.31
N LEU A 269 15.57 -2.37 14.18
CA LEU A 269 16.14 -1.96 12.88
C LEU A 269 16.58 -0.50 12.90
N ARG A 270 15.75 0.40 13.43
CA ARG A 270 16.02 1.85 13.48
C ARG A 270 17.22 2.22 14.34
N ARG A 271 17.56 1.42 15.36
CA ARG A 271 18.64 1.74 16.33
C ARG A 271 20.05 1.81 15.73
N SER A 272 20.30 1.26 14.55
CA SER A 272 21.64 1.28 13.91
C SER A 272 21.88 2.46 12.99
N ASP A 273 20.86 3.28 12.71
CA ASP A 273 20.85 4.19 11.56
C ASP A 273 20.98 5.67 11.98
N GLU A 274 21.88 5.94 12.93
CA GLU A 274 22.04 7.27 13.53
C GLU A 274 22.58 8.32 12.56
N SER A 275 23.46 7.92 11.63
CA SER A 275 24.05 8.80 10.61
C SER A 275 23.01 9.39 9.67
N GLN A 276 21.98 8.63 9.29
CA GLN A 276 20.92 9.10 8.39
C GLN A 276 19.92 10.06 9.07
N ARG A 277 19.80 10.06 10.41
CA ARG A 277 18.82 10.88 11.16
C ARG A 277 19.11 12.38 11.12
N ALA A 278 20.37 12.77 10.93
CA ALA A 278 20.79 14.17 10.84
C ALA A 278 20.80 14.70 9.38
N SER A 279 20.50 13.86 8.40
CA SER A 279 20.59 14.18 6.97
C SER A 279 19.23 14.59 6.36
N ASP A 280 19.26 15.27 5.22
CA ASP A 280 18.07 15.59 4.42
C ASP A 280 17.31 14.33 3.92
N TRP A 281 17.92 13.15 4.05
CA TRP A 281 17.38 11.85 3.65
C TRP A 281 16.60 11.14 4.77
N ARG A 282 16.35 11.82 5.89
CA ARG A 282 15.65 11.25 7.05
C ARG A 282 14.35 10.52 6.63
N PRO A 283 14.20 9.23 6.99
CA PRO A 283 12.97 8.50 6.72
C PRO A 283 11.74 9.19 7.34
N PHE A 284 10.57 9.04 6.71
CA PHE A 284 9.31 9.56 7.27
C PHE A 284 9.05 8.98 8.66
N LEU A 285 8.61 9.83 9.59
CA LEU A 285 8.49 9.53 11.02
C LEU A 285 9.75 8.89 11.62
N GLY A 286 10.91 9.17 11.04
CA GLY A 286 12.18 8.55 11.36
C GLY A 286 12.22 7.04 11.16
N GLY A 287 11.37 6.44 10.31
CA GLY A 287 11.35 5.00 9.98
C GLY A 287 10.17 4.22 10.58
N TRP A 288 9.19 4.89 11.19
CA TRP A 288 7.99 4.25 11.75
C TRP A 288 6.86 4.02 10.73
N LEU A 289 7.10 4.27 9.45
CA LEU A 289 6.05 4.21 8.44
C LEU A 289 5.47 2.80 8.26
N THR A 290 6.31 1.76 8.29
CA THR A 290 5.86 0.36 8.20
C THR A 290 4.77 -0.03 9.22
N PRO A 291 4.98 0.11 10.54
CA PRO A 291 3.97 -0.25 11.52
C PRO A 291 2.77 0.69 11.50
N LEU A 292 2.96 1.98 11.20
CA LEU A 292 1.84 2.92 11.08
C LEU A 292 0.91 2.55 9.92
N VAL A 293 1.45 2.29 8.73
CA VAL A 293 0.65 1.92 7.56
C VAL A 293 0.00 0.54 7.77
N SER A 294 0.68 -0.38 8.42
CA SER A 294 0.12 -1.68 8.81
C SER A 294 -1.03 -1.54 9.82
N LEU A 295 -0.91 -0.63 10.80
CA LEU A 295 -1.94 -0.29 11.77
C LEU A 295 -3.17 0.31 11.07
N ILE A 296 -2.97 1.28 10.17
CA ILE A 296 -4.05 1.87 9.37
C ILE A 296 -4.74 0.79 8.52
N ALA A 297 -4.00 -0.19 7.99
CA ALA A 297 -4.57 -1.32 7.27
C ALA A 297 -5.48 -2.18 8.16
N VAL A 298 -5.07 -2.51 9.40
CA VAL A 298 -5.90 -3.21 10.40
C VAL A 298 -7.16 -2.40 10.69
N LEU A 299 -7.00 -1.10 10.98
CA LEU A 299 -8.11 -0.23 11.36
C LEU A 299 -9.13 -0.07 10.23
N LEU A 300 -8.66 0.14 9.00
CA LEU A 300 -9.51 0.27 7.83
C LEU A 300 -10.22 -1.05 7.51
N GLY A 301 -9.56 -2.19 7.66
CA GLY A 301 -10.21 -3.51 7.57
C GLY A 301 -11.31 -3.67 8.62
N GLY A 302 -11.03 -3.23 9.86
CA GLY A 302 -11.97 -3.31 10.98
C GLY A 302 -13.18 -2.43 10.78
N LEU A 303 -12.96 -1.20 10.32
CA LEU A 303 -14.00 -0.26 9.94
C LEU A 303 -14.96 -0.83 8.89
N LEU A 304 -14.41 -1.38 7.81
CA LEU A 304 -15.22 -1.92 6.71
C LEU A 304 -16.04 -3.14 7.16
N SER A 305 -15.44 -4.03 7.97
CA SER A 305 -16.16 -5.17 8.56
C SER A 305 -17.24 -4.71 9.54
N ALA A 306 -16.92 -3.78 10.44
CA ALA A 306 -17.85 -3.22 11.42
C ALA A 306 -19.04 -2.51 10.74
N ALA A 307 -18.76 -1.65 9.77
CA ALA A 307 -19.78 -0.93 9.02
C ALA A 307 -20.73 -1.88 8.28
N THR A 308 -20.18 -2.92 7.65
CA THR A 308 -21.01 -3.93 6.95
C THR A 308 -21.85 -4.74 7.92
N ASN A 309 -21.26 -5.22 9.01
CA ASN A 309 -21.96 -6.00 10.04
C ASN A 309 -23.10 -5.20 10.67
N LEU A 310 -22.84 -3.95 11.09
CA LEU A 310 -23.83 -3.08 11.71
C LEU A 310 -24.91 -2.65 10.71
N ALA A 311 -24.55 -2.35 9.47
CA ALA A 311 -25.52 -1.99 8.43
C ALA A 311 -26.49 -3.14 8.12
N VAL A 312 -25.98 -4.36 7.97
CA VAL A 312 -26.84 -5.54 7.72
C VAL A 312 -27.70 -5.85 8.94
N ALA A 313 -27.14 -5.78 10.15
CA ALA A 313 -27.93 -5.98 11.36
C ALA A 313 -29.06 -4.94 11.48
N ARG A 314 -28.79 -3.65 11.23
CA ARG A 314 -29.80 -2.58 11.21
C ARG A 314 -30.87 -2.74 10.13
N LEU A 315 -30.54 -3.38 9.00
CA LEU A 315 -31.50 -3.64 7.94
C LEU A 315 -32.59 -4.64 8.36
N PHE A 316 -32.25 -5.61 9.23
CA PHE A 316 -33.15 -6.70 9.63
C PHE A 316 -33.63 -6.60 11.08
N GLY A 317 -33.00 -5.81 11.93
CA GLY A 317 -33.33 -5.74 13.35
C GLY A 317 -32.51 -4.70 14.10
N GLN A 318 -32.41 -4.86 15.42
CA GLN A 318 -31.61 -3.99 16.28
C GLN A 318 -30.27 -4.64 16.62
N PRO A 319 -29.13 -4.06 16.21
CA PRO A 319 -27.82 -4.61 16.57
C PRO A 319 -27.56 -4.46 18.06
N SER A 320 -27.05 -5.52 18.70
CA SER A 320 -26.61 -5.50 20.09
C SER A 320 -25.29 -6.24 20.24
N GLY A 321 -24.41 -5.74 21.11
CA GLY A 321 -23.20 -6.44 21.51
C GLY A 321 -23.50 -7.61 22.44
N VAL A 322 -22.51 -8.48 22.64
CA VAL A 322 -22.59 -9.56 23.64
C VAL A 322 -22.23 -9.04 25.03
N HIS A 323 -21.21 -8.19 25.11
CA HIS A 323 -20.76 -7.56 26.36
C HIS A 323 -21.12 -6.07 26.43
N LEU A 324 -21.49 -5.48 25.29
CA LEU A 324 -22.05 -4.12 25.19
C LEU A 324 -23.54 -4.19 24.77
N PRO A 325 -24.45 -4.65 25.64
CA PRO A 325 -25.85 -4.77 25.29
C PRO A 325 -26.50 -3.40 25.07
N ALA A 326 -27.14 -3.23 23.92
CA ALA A 326 -28.07 -2.12 23.69
C ALA A 326 -29.43 -2.50 24.31
N GLU A 327 -29.80 -1.81 25.40
CA GLU A 327 -31.08 -1.99 26.12
C GLU A 327 -31.42 -3.46 26.49
N ARG A 328 -32.66 -3.73 26.91
CA ARG A 328 -33.12 -5.11 27.14
C ARG A 328 -33.34 -5.81 25.80
N PRO A 329 -32.85 -7.05 25.59
CA PRO A 329 -33.02 -7.77 24.34
C PRO A 329 -34.49 -7.90 23.94
N THR A 330 -34.80 -7.54 22.70
CA THR A 330 -36.13 -7.67 22.08
C THR A 330 -36.13 -8.81 21.06
N PRO A 331 -37.29 -9.28 20.57
CA PRO A 331 -37.35 -10.31 19.54
C PRO A 331 -36.64 -9.94 18.22
N SER A 332 -36.46 -8.64 17.95
CA SER A 332 -35.73 -8.13 16.78
C SER A 332 -34.23 -7.91 17.04
N THR A 333 -33.72 -8.22 18.24
CA THR A 333 -32.30 -8.07 18.57
C THR A 333 -31.44 -9.06 17.78
N LEU A 334 -30.37 -8.53 17.17
CA LEU A 334 -29.35 -9.28 16.44
C LEU A 334 -27.99 -9.05 17.08
N PHE A 335 -27.33 -10.14 17.43
CA PHE A 335 -26.03 -10.09 18.10
C PHE A 335 -24.90 -9.98 17.07
N VAL A 336 -24.09 -8.95 17.25
CA VAL A 336 -22.94 -8.57 16.41
C VAL A 336 -21.72 -8.47 17.34
N PRO A 337 -20.48 -8.69 16.85
CA PRO A 337 -19.31 -8.54 17.70
C PRO A 337 -19.20 -7.15 18.33
N ASP A 338 -18.84 -7.13 19.61
CA ASP A 338 -18.65 -5.91 20.41
C ASP A 338 -17.66 -4.97 19.70
N GLU A 339 -16.67 -5.56 19.03
CA GLU A 339 -15.62 -4.85 18.32
C GLU A 339 -16.17 -3.99 17.18
N ALA A 340 -17.31 -4.37 16.58
CA ALA A 340 -17.95 -3.53 15.57
C ALA A 340 -18.39 -2.15 16.13
N PHE A 341 -18.83 -2.13 17.39
CA PHE A 341 -19.19 -0.88 18.09
C PHE A 341 -17.95 -0.08 18.45
N ALA A 342 -16.88 -0.74 18.90
CA ALA A 342 -15.60 -0.09 19.18
C ALA A 342 -15.02 0.60 17.94
N PHE A 343 -15.09 -0.03 16.77
CA PHE A 343 -14.68 0.58 15.51
C PHE A 343 -15.55 1.78 15.11
N ALA A 344 -16.87 1.69 15.30
CA ALA A 344 -17.77 2.81 15.01
C ALA A 344 -17.48 4.02 15.91
N ILE A 345 -17.40 3.82 17.22
CA ILE A 345 -17.12 4.88 18.20
C ILE A 345 -15.69 5.43 18.03
N GLY A 346 -14.71 4.54 17.85
CA GLY A 346 -13.32 4.92 17.62
C GLY A 346 -13.13 5.79 16.38
N THR A 347 -13.98 5.63 15.35
CA THR A 347 -13.99 6.51 14.17
C THR A 347 -14.36 7.95 14.54
N VAL A 348 -15.31 8.14 15.46
CA VAL A 348 -15.70 9.49 15.95
C VAL A 348 -14.54 10.16 16.67
N ALA A 349 -13.73 9.40 17.43
CA ALA A 349 -12.56 9.90 18.12
C ALA A 349 -11.45 10.43 17.18
N THR A 350 -11.51 10.14 15.88
CA THR A 350 -10.57 10.68 14.89
C THR A 350 -10.88 12.12 14.46
N LEU A 351 -12.13 12.57 14.60
CA LEU A 351 -12.55 13.89 14.12
C LEU A 351 -11.81 15.06 14.82
N PRO A 352 -11.63 15.06 16.16
CA PRO A 352 -10.83 16.07 16.83
C PRO A 352 -9.37 16.05 16.39
N ALA A 353 -8.79 14.86 16.15
CA ALA A 353 -7.41 14.72 15.69
C ALA A 353 -7.22 15.29 14.28
N LEU A 354 -8.18 15.06 13.38
CA LEU A 354 -8.19 15.66 12.04
C LEU A 354 -8.35 17.19 12.08
N LEU A 355 -9.16 17.71 12.99
CA LEU A 355 -9.30 19.16 13.21
C LEU A 355 -7.97 19.76 13.68
N ILE A 356 -7.32 19.16 14.69
CA ILE A 356 -6.01 19.59 15.19
C ILE A 356 -4.97 19.55 14.07
N ALA A 357 -4.94 18.46 13.29
CA ALA A 357 -4.06 18.30 12.14
C ALA A 357 -4.27 19.42 11.10
N GLY A 358 -5.52 19.78 10.80
CA GLY A 358 -5.87 20.89 9.91
C GLY A 358 -5.41 22.25 10.43
N VAL A 359 -5.57 22.51 11.73
CA VAL A 359 -5.09 23.76 12.37
C VAL A 359 -3.56 23.83 12.35
N VAL A 360 -2.87 22.73 12.63
CA VAL A 360 -1.40 22.65 12.58
C VAL A 360 -0.91 22.91 11.15
N LEU A 361 -1.52 22.29 10.15
CA LEU A 361 -1.22 22.55 8.73
C LEU A 361 -1.41 24.01 8.36
N TRP A 362 -2.53 24.61 8.75
CA TRP A 362 -2.83 26.01 8.45
C TRP A 362 -1.81 26.96 9.11
N ARG A 363 -1.42 26.71 10.36
CA ARG A 363 -0.37 27.48 11.06
C ARG A 363 1.00 27.30 10.43
N THR A 364 1.38 26.08 10.07
CA THR A 364 2.65 25.79 9.37
C THR A 364 2.69 26.45 8.01
N TYR A 365 1.58 26.42 7.26
CA TYR A 365 1.43 27.12 5.99
C TYR A 365 1.68 28.63 6.17
N GLY A 366 0.98 29.28 7.10
CA GLY A 366 1.17 30.71 7.37
C GLY A 366 2.61 31.07 7.75
N ARG A 367 3.24 30.25 8.62
CA ARG A 367 4.65 30.41 8.98
C ARG A 367 5.59 30.27 7.79
N LYS A 368 5.36 29.29 6.91
CA LYS A 368 6.20 29.06 5.72
C LYS A 368 6.06 30.18 4.70
N VAL A 369 4.85 30.67 4.46
CA VAL A 369 4.62 31.84 3.61
C VAL A 369 5.40 33.05 4.15
N HIS A 370 5.28 33.34 5.45
CA HIS A 370 6.01 34.44 6.06
C HIS A 370 7.54 34.26 6.00
N GLN A 371 8.05 33.04 6.23
CA GLN A 371 9.47 32.73 6.10
C GLN A 371 10.01 32.99 4.69
N PHE A 372 9.28 32.58 3.66
CA PHE A 372 9.70 32.74 2.26
C PHE A 372 9.57 34.17 1.74
N THR A 373 8.65 34.97 2.29
CA THR A 373 8.41 36.35 1.87
C THR A 373 9.23 37.39 2.64
N GLU A 374 9.35 37.28 3.97
CA GLU A 374 9.88 38.36 4.82
C GLU A 374 11.04 37.91 5.74
N GLY A 375 11.16 36.61 6.04
CA GLY A 375 12.14 36.11 7.01
C GLY A 375 13.57 35.99 6.47
N ASP A 376 13.74 35.22 5.38
CA ASP A 376 15.06 34.90 4.79
C ASP A 376 15.26 35.50 3.39
N ASP A 377 14.31 36.30 2.89
CA ASP A 377 14.31 36.85 1.52
C ASP A 377 14.55 35.78 0.41
N GLN A 378 14.22 34.50 0.66
CA GLN A 378 14.57 33.39 -0.24
C GLN A 378 14.00 33.59 -1.64
N VAL A 379 12.73 33.98 -1.76
CA VAL A 379 12.14 34.24 -3.09
C VAL A 379 12.88 35.38 -3.80
N ARG A 380 13.29 36.44 -3.09
CA ARG A 380 14.06 37.55 -3.66
C ARG A 380 15.48 37.14 -4.07
N ALA A 381 16.07 36.17 -3.36
CA ALA A 381 17.38 35.64 -3.70
C ALA A 381 17.33 34.84 -5.01
N TRP A 382 16.26 34.08 -5.25
CA TRP A 382 16.06 33.28 -6.46
C TRP A 382 15.52 34.10 -7.65
N TYR A 383 14.83 35.22 -7.38
CA TYR A 383 14.32 36.17 -8.38
C TYR A 383 14.88 37.57 -8.13
N PRO A 384 16.08 37.91 -8.65
CA PRO A 384 16.66 39.24 -8.49
C PRO A 384 15.74 40.38 -8.96
N GLU A 385 14.90 40.11 -9.97
CA GLU A 385 13.90 41.04 -10.50
C GLU A 385 12.69 41.25 -9.58
N SER A 386 12.56 40.51 -8.48
CA SER A 386 11.38 40.57 -7.60
C SER A 386 11.12 41.97 -7.04
N LYS A 387 12.16 42.82 -6.95
CA LYS A 387 12.05 44.23 -6.51
C LYS A 387 11.30 45.10 -7.50
N GLN A 388 11.32 44.74 -8.78
CA GLN A 388 10.69 45.48 -9.88
C GLN A 388 9.39 44.80 -10.34
N ALA A 389 9.08 43.62 -9.81
CA ALA A 389 7.87 42.88 -10.11
C ALA A 389 6.62 43.62 -9.59
N PRO A 390 5.52 43.65 -10.35
CA PRO A 390 4.30 44.33 -9.95
C PRO A 390 3.55 43.55 -8.86
N GLY A 391 2.99 44.29 -7.88
CA GLY A 391 2.08 43.75 -6.87
C GLY A 391 2.70 42.66 -5.97
N ASP A 392 1.89 41.65 -5.61
CA ASP A 392 2.26 40.55 -4.71
C ASP A 392 2.84 39.32 -5.45
N ALA A 393 3.59 39.54 -6.55
CA ALA A 393 4.13 38.43 -7.36
C ALA A 393 5.07 37.51 -6.56
N ALA A 394 5.94 38.09 -5.74
CA ALA A 394 6.83 37.33 -4.84
C ALA A 394 6.03 36.55 -3.78
N GLY A 395 4.95 37.12 -3.24
CA GLY A 395 4.08 36.42 -2.30
C GLY A 395 3.30 35.27 -2.92
N GLN A 396 2.93 35.36 -4.21
CA GLN A 396 2.33 34.23 -4.93
C GLN A 396 3.30 33.05 -5.05
N VAL A 397 4.57 33.31 -5.37
CA VAL A 397 5.61 32.27 -5.40
C VAL A 397 5.87 31.70 -4.00
N ALA A 398 5.96 32.55 -2.98
CA ALA A 398 6.12 32.11 -1.60
C ALA A 398 4.99 31.19 -1.13
N ARG A 399 3.73 31.49 -1.51
CA ARG A 399 2.57 30.61 -1.25
C ARG A 399 2.69 29.28 -1.99
N ALA A 400 3.15 29.29 -3.24
CA ALA A 400 3.38 28.06 -4.00
C ALA A 400 4.47 27.19 -3.36
N TRP A 401 5.59 27.78 -2.93
CA TRP A 401 6.66 27.08 -2.21
C TRP A 401 6.19 26.57 -0.85
N ALA A 402 5.38 27.35 -0.13
CA ALA A 402 4.77 26.93 1.14
C ALA A 402 3.91 25.69 0.95
N ILE A 403 2.99 25.69 -0.03
CA ILE A 403 2.17 24.52 -0.38
C ILE A 403 3.06 23.31 -0.72
N ALA A 404 4.09 23.52 -1.55
CA ALA A 404 5.02 22.47 -1.94
C ALA A 404 5.84 21.90 -0.77
N SER A 405 6.09 22.69 0.28
CA SER A 405 6.77 22.22 1.49
C SER A 405 5.84 21.49 2.48
N LEU A 406 4.52 21.65 2.38
CA LEU A 406 3.58 20.96 3.28
C LEU A 406 3.54 19.45 3.02
N THR A 407 3.85 18.99 1.80
CA THR A 407 3.93 17.56 1.49
C THR A 407 5.03 16.86 2.29
N ASP A 408 6.04 17.60 2.76
CA ASP A 408 7.11 17.06 3.61
C ASP A 408 6.64 16.69 5.04
N SER A 409 5.42 17.09 5.44
CA SER A 409 4.82 16.89 6.78
C SER A 409 3.56 16.02 6.78
N VAL A 410 3.20 15.42 5.64
CA VAL A 410 1.99 14.59 5.50
C VAL A 410 2.04 13.35 6.40
N ASP A 411 3.23 12.79 6.61
CA ASP A 411 3.46 11.62 7.46
C ASP A 411 3.04 11.85 8.93
N ALA A 412 3.36 13.02 9.50
CA ALA A 412 2.99 13.38 10.86
C ALA A 412 1.47 13.44 11.07
N LEU A 413 0.73 13.96 10.08
CA LEU A 413 -0.73 14.06 10.14
C LEU A 413 -1.38 12.68 10.08
N VAL A 414 -0.89 11.83 9.18
CA VAL A 414 -1.33 10.44 9.06
C VAL A 414 -1.05 9.68 10.36
N ALA A 415 0.09 9.94 11.02
CA ALA A 415 0.40 9.36 12.32
C ALA A 415 -0.59 9.80 13.41
N ILE A 416 -0.86 11.10 13.51
CA ILE A 416 -1.80 11.65 14.51
C ILE A 416 -3.19 11.04 14.33
N ALA A 417 -3.71 11.02 13.09
CA ALA A 417 -5.02 10.45 12.79
C ALA A 417 -5.09 8.94 13.10
N GLY A 418 -4.09 8.17 12.67
CA GLY A 418 -4.04 6.72 12.92
C GLY A 418 -3.91 6.36 14.40
N LEU A 419 -3.08 7.09 15.15
CA LEU A 419 -2.91 6.88 16.59
C LEU A 419 -4.16 7.29 17.38
N ALA A 420 -4.77 8.43 17.04
CA ALA A 420 -6.03 8.85 17.67
C ALA A 420 -7.15 7.83 17.45
N TRP A 421 -7.24 7.27 16.23
CA TRP A 421 -8.19 6.19 15.94
C TRP A 421 -7.94 4.95 16.80
N THR A 422 -6.67 4.55 16.92
CA THR A 422 -6.27 3.40 17.74
C THR A 422 -6.64 3.61 19.20
N VAL A 423 -6.35 4.79 19.76
CA VAL A 423 -6.73 5.15 21.13
C VAL A 423 -8.25 5.07 21.30
N GLY A 424 -9.01 5.61 20.35
CA GLY A 424 -10.48 5.53 20.37
C GLY A 424 -11.01 4.09 20.40
N VAL A 425 -10.52 3.22 19.52
CA VAL A 425 -10.92 1.81 19.47
C VAL A 425 -10.53 1.08 20.76
N THR A 426 -9.27 1.18 21.17
CA THR A 426 -8.75 0.49 22.36
C THR A 426 -9.41 0.94 23.66
N ALA A 427 -9.79 2.21 23.79
CA ALA A 427 -10.52 2.71 24.95
C ALA A 427 -11.90 2.05 25.09
N VAL A 428 -12.62 1.85 23.98
CA VAL A 428 -13.93 1.18 23.99
C VAL A 428 -13.78 -0.30 24.31
N GLU A 429 -12.80 -0.99 23.69
CA GLU A 429 -12.49 -2.38 23.99
C GLU A 429 -12.14 -2.60 25.46
N ALA A 430 -11.30 -1.72 26.03
CA ALA A 430 -10.90 -1.79 27.43
C ALA A 430 -12.10 -1.56 28.38
N ALA A 431 -12.98 -0.59 28.06
CA ALA A 431 -14.18 -0.34 28.83
C ALA A 431 -15.15 -1.53 28.81
N ALA A 432 -15.30 -2.19 27.65
CA ALA A 432 -16.10 -3.40 27.51
C ALA A 432 -15.54 -4.57 28.32
N LEU A 433 -14.22 -4.78 28.27
CA LEU A 433 -13.53 -5.87 28.99
C LEU A 433 -13.61 -5.69 30.51
N LEU A 434 -13.48 -4.46 31.00
CA LEU A 434 -13.54 -4.12 32.43
C LEU A 434 -14.97 -4.06 32.99
N ALA A 435 -15.99 -4.32 32.16
CA ALA A 435 -17.41 -4.32 32.52
C ALA A 435 -17.81 -3.07 33.35
N LEU A 436 -17.28 -1.90 32.98
CA LEU A 436 -17.43 -0.68 33.79
C LEU A 436 -18.92 -0.31 33.89
N PRO A 437 -19.51 -0.26 35.10
CA PRO A 437 -20.96 -0.07 35.29
C PRO A 437 -21.48 1.28 34.77
N GLN A 438 -20.57 2.26 34.60
CA GLN A 438 -20.87 3.58 34.03
C GLN A 438 -21.19 3.55 32.53
N VAL A 439 -20.89 2.45 31.82
CA VAL A 439 -21.21 2.26 30.39
C VAL A 439 -22.73 2.12 30.18
N ALA A 440 -23.46 1.55 31.14
CA ALA A 440 -24.91 1.44 31.08
C ALA A 440 -25.63 2.79 31.26
N VAL A 441 -25.06 3.71 32.06
CA VAL A 441 -25.59 5.07 32.27
C VAL A 441 -25.43 5.95 31.02
N LEU A 442 -24.46 5.60 30.15
CA LEU A 442 -24.18 6.30 28.90
C LEU A 442 -24.76 5.62 27.65
N ALA A 443 -25.65 4.63 27.80
CA ALA A 443 -26.17 3.82 26.69
C ALA A 443 -26.75 4.66 25.54
N SER A 444 -27.47 5.74 25.86
CA SER A 444 -28.02 6.67 24.87
C SER A 444 -26.93 7.45 24.11
N VAL A 445 -25.86 7.87 24.81
CA VAL A 445 -24.70 8.52 24.17
C VAL A 445 -23.94 7.52 23.30
N ILE A 446 -23.80 6.29 23.76
CA ILE A 446 -23.17 5.20 22.99
C ILE A 446 -23.95 4.94 21.70
N ASP A 447 -25.29 4.86 21.76
CA ASP A 447 -26.09 4.65 20.56
C ASP A 447 -26.01 5.82 19.57
N VAL A 448 -25.97 7.06 20.07
CA VAL A 448 -25.71 8.26 19.23
C VAL A 448 -24.33 8.19 18.58
N LEU A 449 -23.28 7.87 19.35
CA LEU A 449 -21.91 7.75 18.84
C LEU A 449 -21.75 6.60 17.84
N VAL A 450 -22.39 5.46 18.08
CA VAL A 450 -22.40 4.31 17.17
C VAL A 450 -23.16 4.68 15.90
N THR A 451 -24.33 5.32 16.00
CA THR A 451 -25.12 5.75 14.83
C THR A 451 -24.35 6.76 13.99
N PHE A 452 -23.72 7.74 14.64
CA PHE A 452 -22.88 8.71 13.96
C PHE A 452 -21.64 8.05 13.35
N GLY A 453 -20.96 7.16 14.09
CA GLY A 453 -19.81 6.40 13.61
C GLY A 453 -20.13 5.50 12.42
N VAL A 454 -21.26 4.79 12.44
CA VAL A 454 -21.78 4.01 11.30
C VAL A 454 -22.11 4.92 10.13
N GLY A 455 -22.72 6.09 10.37
CA GLY A 455 -22.98 7.10 9.35
C GLY A 455 -21.70 7.60 8.68
N VAL A 456 -20.70 7.99 9.47
CA VAL A 456 -19.37 8.40 8.99
C VAL A 456 -18.71 7.26 8.21
N SER A 457 -18.81 6.02 8.68
CA SER A 457 -18.26 4.85 7.99
C SER A 457 -18.95 4.60 6.65
N ALA A 458 -20.27 4.73 6.60
CA ALA A 458 -21.06 4.59 5.38
C ALA A 458 -20.74 5.71 4.38
N VAL A 459 -20.68 6.97 4.83
CA VAL A 459 -20.26 8.11 4.02
C VAL A 459 -18.83 7.90 3.52
N THR A 460 -17.91 7.45 4.36
CA THR A 460 -16.53 7.14 3.97
C THR A 460 -16.51 6.07 2.88
N ALA A 461 -17.28 4.99 3.03
CA ALA A 461 -17.40 3.95 2.02
C ALA A 461 -17.97 4.50 0.69
N ILE A 462 -19.03 5.33 0.75
CA ILE A 462 -19.63 5.99 -0.42
C ILE A 462 -18.64 6.95 -1.08
N VAL A 463 -17.92 7.76 -0.30
CA VAL A 463 -16.89 8.68 -0.79
C VAL A 463 -15.76 7.90 -1.45
N LEU A 464 -15.28 6.80 -0.87
CA LEU A 464 -14.26 5.94 -1.49
C LEU A 464 -14.74 5.36 -2.83
N VAL A 465 -15.99 4.89 -2.91
CA VAL A 465 -16.60 4.40 -4.16
C VAL A 465 -16.81 5.55 -5.17
N GLY A 466 -17.26 6.71 -4.70
CA GLY A 466 -17.46 7.92 -5.49
C GLY A 466 -16.14 8.47 -6.04
N MET A 467 -15.06 8.43 -5.24
CA MET A 467 -13.71 8.77 -5.66
C MET A 467 -13.24 7.83 -6.77
N LEU A 468 -13.40 6.51 -6.59
CA LEU A 468 -13.08 5.50 -7.59
C LEU A 468 -13.89 5.67 -8.90
N ARG A 469 -15.13 6.16 -8.81
CA ARG A 469 -15.94 6.49 -9.99
C ARG A 469 -15.50 7.82 -10.62
N SER A 470 -15.16 8.81 -9.79
CA SER A 470 -14.79 10.16 -10.22
C SER A 470 -13.44 10.22 -10.95
N THR A 471 -12.54 9.26 -10.68
CA THR A 471 -11.27 9.11 -11.41
C THR A 471 -11.49 8.79 -12.89
N TYR A 472 -12.63 8.21 -13.26
CA TYR A 472 -13.03 8.00 -14.65
C TYR A 472 -13.63 9.26 -15.32
N ALA A 473 -14.11 10.23 -14.54
CA ALA A 473 -14.90 11.36 -15.05
C ALA A 473 -14.11 12.68 -15.16
N ASN A 474 -13.10 12.93 -14.32
CA ASN A 474 -12.41 14.22 -14.26
C ASN A 474 -10.88 14.08 -14.23
N SER A 475 -10.21 14.67 -15.23
CA SER A 475 -8.74 14.59 -15.42
C SER A 475 -7.92 15.34 -14.35
N GLY A 476 -8.46 16.41 -13.75
CA GLY A 476 -7.77 17.19 -12.69
C GLY A 476 -7.80 16.53 -11.31
N ARG A 477 -8.99 16.10 -10.85
CA ARG A 477 -9.18 15.35 -9.59
C ARG A 477 -8.50 13.98 -9.60
N ARG A 478 -8.29 13.40 -10.79
CA ARG A 478 -7.48 12.19 -10.98
C ARG A 478 -6.04 12.34 -10.49
N ARG A 479 -5.43 13.53 -10.53
CA ARG A 479 -4.00 13.69 -10.24
C ARG A 479 -3.65 13.50 -8.76
N ALA A 480 -4.46 14.05 -7.84
CA ALA A 480 -4.19 13.94 -6.40
C ALA A 480 -4.49 12.53 -5.85
N VAL A 481 -5.62 11.92 -6.24
CA VAL A 481 -5.96 10.54 -5.86
C VAL A 481 -5.09 9.53 -6.60
N GLY A 482 -4.70 9.85 -7.84
CA GLY A 482 -3.80 9.06 -8.68
C GLY A 482 -2.42 8.93 -8.09
N ALA A 483 -1.83 9.99 -7.53
CA ALA A 483 -0.49 9.93 -6.94
C ALA A 483 -0.36 8.88 -5.82
N LEU A 484 -1.33 8.81 -4.89
CA LEU A 484 -1.33 7.78 -3.84
C LEU A 484 -1.51 6.37 -4.41
N TRP A 485 -2.37 6.24 -5.43
CA TRP A 485 -2.60 4.98 -6.12
C TRP A 485 -1.38 4.52 -6.92
N ASP A 486 -0.64 5.45 -7.53
CA ASP A 486 0.57 5.19 -8.31
C ASP A 486 1.71 4.71 -7.41
N VAL A 487 1.84 5.27 -6.20
CA VAL A 487 2.76 4.75 -5.18
C VAL A 487 2.38 3.34 -4.77
N ALA A 488 1.09 3.09 -4.59
CA ALA A 488 0.63 1.79 -4.14
C ALA A 488 0.71 0.68 -5.21
N THR A 489 0.59 1.05 -6.49
CA THR A 489 0.69 0.15 -7.65
C THR A 489 2.08 0.12 -8.29
N PHE A 490 3.03 0.89 -7.77
CA PHE A 490 4.45 0.79 -8.17
C PHE A 490 5.11 -0.49 -7.62
N TRP A 491 4.65 -0.96 -6.46
CA TRP A 491 5.32 -2.05 -5.76
C TRP A 491 4.75 -3.42 -6.14
N PRO A 492 5.63 -4.41 -6.43
CA PRO A 492 5.20 -5.79 -6.65
C PRO A 492 4.40 -6.36 -5.48
N ARG A 493 3.54 -7.34 -5.75
CA ARG A 493 2.85 -8.07 -4.68
C ARG A 493 3.85 -8.89 -3.85
N ALA A 494 3.86 -8.63 -2.53
CA ALA A 494 4.81 -9.19 -1.58
C ALA A 494 4.17 -9.77 -0.31
N THR A 495 2.97 -9.33 0.07
CA THR A 495 2.29 -9.83 1.28
C THR A 495 0.89 -10.38 1.04
N HIS A 496 0.16 -9.89 0.04
CA HIS A 496 -1.23 -10.29 -0.17
C HIS A 496 -1.62 -10.43 -1.66
N PRO A 497 -2.31 -11.52 -2.07
CA PRO A 497 -2.62 -11.83 -3.47
C PRO A 497 -3.72 -10.94 -4.08
N LEU A 498 -4.45 -10.19 -3.26
CA LEU A 498 -5.47 -9.22 -3.68
C LEU A 498 -4.99 -7.76 -3.59
N ALA A 499 -3.71 -7.53 -3.28
CA ALA A 499 -3.14 -6.20 -3.47
C ALA A 499 -3.25 -5.79 -4.96
N PRO A 500 -3.33 -4.49 -5.28
CA PRO A 500 -3.37 -4.04 -6.66
C PRO A 500 -2.21 -4.63 -7.48
N PRO A 501 -2.42 -4.96 -8.77
CA PRO A 501 -1.34 -5.40 -9.63
C PRO A 501 -0.31 -4.27 -9.81
N CYS A 502 0.95 -4.66 -9.92
CA CYS A 502 2.04 -3.71 -10.08
C CYS A 502 2.24 -3.36 -11.56
N TYR A 503 2.19 -2.08 -11.93
CA TYR A 503 2.50 -1.69 -13.32
C TYR A 503 4.01 -1.73 -13.59
N ALA A 504 4.87 -1.56 -12.57
CA ALA A 504 6.32 -1.56 -12.76
C ALA A 504 6.89 -2.96 -13.05
N GLU A 505 6.22 -4.04 -12.59
CA GLU A 505 6.53 -5.43 -12.99
C GLU A 505 6.31 -5.67 -14.49
N GLN A 506 5.57 -4.80 -15.17
CA GLN A 506 5.44 -4.81 -16.61
C GLN A 506 6.35 -3.76 -17.28
N ALA A 507 6.28 -2.52 -16.82
CA ALA A 507 6.96 -1.39 -17.44
C ALA A 507 8.49 -1.51 -17.40
N VAL A 508 9.08 -1.93 -16.28
CA VAL A 508 10.55 -2.04 -16.15
C VAL A 508 11.09 -3.09 -17.12
N PRO A 509 10.58 -4.34 -17.13
CA PRO A 509 10.99 -5.33 -18.13
C PRO A 509 10.86 -4.91 -19.58
N GLU A 510 9.72 -4.31 -19.96
CA GLU A 510 9.47 -3.89 -21.34
C GLU A 510 10.43 -2.77 -21.78
N ILE A 511 10.72 -1.81 -20.90
CA ILE A 511 11.66 -0.73 -21.21
C ILE A 511 13.10 -1.27 -21.25
N VAL A 512 13.48 -2.19 -20.36
CA VAL A 512 14.80 -2.87 -20.41
C VAL A 512 14.99 -3.56 -21.76
N ASP A 513 14.05 -4.41 -22.17
CA ASP A 513 14.11 -5.10 -23.47
C ASP A 513 14.20 -4.09 -24.64
N ARG A 514 13.43 -2.99 -24.56
CA ARG A 514 13.46 -1.92 -25.57
C ARG A 514 14.81 -1.22 -25.65
N VAL A 515 15.42 -0.88 -24.51
CA VAL A 515 16.73 -0.21 -24.47
C VAL A 515 17.82 -1.14 -25.01
N VAL A 516 17.80 -2.41 -24.63
CA VAL A 516 18.72 -3.43 -25.14
C VAL A 516 18.58 -3.59 -26.66
N LEU A 517 17.35 -3.58 -27.19
CA LEU A 517 17.09 -3.58 -28.63
C LEU A 517 17.65 -2.32 -29.32
N LEU A 518 17.34 -1.12 -28.81
CA LEU A 518 17.75 0.15 -29.42
C LEU A 518 19.27 0.35 -29.41
N THR A 519 19.97 -0.20 -28.41
CA THR A 519 21.43 -0.09 -28.27
C THR A 519 22.20 -1.18 -29.05
N GLY A 520 21.49 -2.14 -29.65
CA GLY A 520 22.07 -3.26 -30.39
C GLY A 520 22.70 -4.35 -29.52
N GLU A 521 22.40 -4.38 -28.21
CA GLU A 521 22.98 -5.35 -27.25
C GLU A 521 22.09 -6.59 -27.07
N ARG A 522 21.03 -6.73 -27.87
CA ARG A 522 20.13 -7.87 -27.80
C ARG A 522 20.88 -9.13 -28.24
N SER A 523 20.99 -10.10 -27.34
CA SER A 523 21.49 -11.43 -27.69
C SER A 523 20.36 -12.23 -28.34
N ASP A 524 20.58 -12.75 -29.54
CA ASP A 524 19.60 -13.48 -30.37
C ASP A 524 19.05 -14.78 -29.74
N HIS A 525 19.46 -15.11 -28.51
CA HIS A 525 19.30 -16.43 -27.95
C HIS A 525 18.23 -16.61 -26.88
N HIS A 526 17.66 -15.56 -26.27
CA HIS A 526 16.71 -15.77 -25.16
C HIS A 526 15.37 -15.04 -25.40
N SER A 527 14.34 -15.86 -25.62
CA SER A 527 12.91 -15.58 -25.46
C SER A 527 12.30 -14.53 -26.41
N GLN A 528 11.39 -14.98 -27.27
CA GLN A 528 10.51 -14.11 -28.05
C GLN A 528 9.67 -13.24 -27.10
N PRO A 529 9.74 -11.91 -27.15
CA PRO A 529 8.78 -11.07 -26.44
C PRO A 529 7.40 -11.27 -27.07
N ALA A 530 6.43 -11.73 -26.28
CA ALA A 530 5.08 -12.09 -26.72
C ALA A 530 4.24 -10.92 -27.31
N THR A 531 4.83 -9.75 -27.50
CA THR A 531 4.14 -8.49 -27.82
C THR A 531 4.85 -7.62 -28.86
N GLU A 532 6.02 -8.00 -29.39
CA GLU A 532 6.61 -7.26 -30.50
C GLU A 532 6.03 -7.72 -31.83
N LEU A 533 5.74 -6.77 -32.73
CA LEU A 533 5.45 -7.04 -34.13
C LEU A 533 6.54 -7.97 -34.70
N TRP A 534 6.12 -9.06 -35.33
CA TRP A 534 7.00 -9.95 -36.07
C TRP A 534 6.91 -9.64 -37.57
N PRO A 535 8.04 -9.41 -38.27
CA PRO A 535 9.42 -9.39 -37.78
C PRO A 535 9.73 -8.10 -36.96
N PRO A 536 10.70 -8.16 -36.03
CA PRO A 536 11.12 -6.96 -35.29
C PRO A 536 11.57 -5.88 -36.30
N PRO A 537 11.18 -4.61 -36.11
CA PRO A 537 11.60 -3.55 -37.02
C PRO A 537 13.13 -3.50 -37.07
N ALA A 538 13.70 -3.31 -38.27
CA ALA A 538 15.12 -3.06 -38.42
C ALA A 538 15.46 -1.75 -37.68
N VAL A 539 16.15 -1.86 -36.54
CA VAL A 539 16.59 -0.71 -35.75
C VAL A 539 18.09 -0.59 -35.91
N ASN A 540 18.56 0.59 -36.35
CA ASN A 540 19.98 0.92 -36.31
C ASN A 540 20.39 1.15 -34.84
N PRO A 541 21.38 0.41 -34.30
CA PRO A 541 21.85 0.62 -32.94
C PRO A 541 22.23 2.08 -32.68
N SER A 542 21.76 2.67 -31.60
CA SER A 542 22.05 4.06 -31.22
C SER A 542 22.06 4.23 -29.70
N PRO A 543 22.83 5.20 -29.17
CA PRO A 543 22.72 5.60 -27.77
C PRO A 543 21.30 6.06 -27.41
N VAL A 544 20.90 5.83 -26.16
CA VAL A 544 19.53 6.06 -25.68
C VAL A 544 19.51 7.08 -24.55
N LEU A 545 18.73 8.14 -24.70
CA LEU A 545 18.36 9.04 -23.61
C LEU A 545 17.04 8.58 -23.00
N ILE A 546 17.04 8.20 -21.73
CA ILE A 546 15.84 7.88 -20.97
C ILE A 546 15.37 9.13 -20.24
N THR A 547 14.19 9.64 -20.59
CA THR A 547 13.58 10.76 -19.87
C THR A 547 12.42 10.27 -19.02
N GLY A 548 12.56 10.41 -17.69
CA GLY A 548 11.52 10.06 -16.72
C GLY A 548 10.87 11.29 -16.12
N TYR A 549 9.55 11.37 -16.14
CA TYR A 549 8.77 12.43 -15.51
C TYR A 549 7.93 11.88 -14.34
N SER A 550 7.97 12.55 -13.19
CA SER A 550 7.20 12.19 -11.99
C SER A 550 7.42 10.72 -11.62
N GLN A 551 6.38 9.89 -11.59
CA GLN A 551 6.50 8.46 -11.33
C GLN A 551 7.41 7.71 -12.34
N GLY A 552 7.46 8.17 -13.60
CA GLY A 552 8.38 7.65 -14.61
C GLY A 552 9.85 7.90 -14.29
N SER A 553 10.16 8.89 -13.46
CA SER A 553 11.53 9.17 -12.99
C SER A 553 12.00 8.21 -11.89
N LEU A 554 11.15 7.28 -11.43
CA LEU A 554 11.52 6.14 -10.58
C LEU A 554 11.66 4.86 -11.39
N ILE A 555 10.81 4.70 -12.42
CA ILE A 555 10.93 3.61 -13.40
C ILE A 555 12.27 3.73 -14.13
N ALA A 556 12.67 4.93 -14.55
CA ALA A 556 13.90 5.11 -15.30
C ALA A 556 15.18 4.67 -14.55
N PRO A 557 15.41 5.07 -13.27
CA PRO A 557 16.46 4.48 -12.44
C PRO A 557 16.34 2.96 -12.27
N ALA A 558 15.12 2.43 -12.08
CA ALA A 558 14.89 1.00 -11.95
C ALA A 558 15.21 0.22 -13.24
N VAL A 559 15.01 0.83 -14.40
CA VAL A 559 15.44 0.31 -15.71
C VAL A 559 16.96 0.29 -15.77
N VAL A 560 17.62 1.42 -15.50
CA VAL A 560 19.11 1.51 -15.51
C VAL A 560 19.72 0.46 -14.57
N ALA A 561 19.13 0.26 -13.39
CA ALA A 561 19.52 -0.77 -12.43
C ALA A 561 19.48 -2.21 -12.98
N GLN A 562 18.61 -2.49 -13.95
CA GLN A 562 18.43 -3.82 -14.55
C GLN A 562 19.22 -4.02 -15.86
N LEU A 563 19.78 -2.95 -16.43
CA LEU A 563 20.54 -3.01 -17.68
C LEU A 563 21.89 -3.74 -17.49
N PRO A 564 22.35 -4.52 -18.48
CA PRO A 564 23.71 -5.02 -18.51
C PRO A 564 24.74 -3.87 -18.58
N PRO A 565 25.96 -4.03 -18.05
CA PRO A 565 26.98 -2.98 -18.06
C PRO A 565 27.24 -2.36 -19.44
N ARG A 566 27.35 -3.20 -20.49
CA ARG A 566 27.58 -2.74 -21.88
C ARG A 566 26.46 -1.86 -22.42
N THR A 567 25.22 -2.10 -21.97
CA THR A 567 24.06 -1.31 -22.37
C THR A 567 24.04 0.03 -21.64
N ILE A 568 24.42 0.05 -20.35
CA ILE A 568 24.50 1.28 -19.54
C ILE A 568 25.47 2.29 -20.15
N ASP A 569 26.57 1.82 -20.76
CA ASP A 569 27.58 2.69 -21.39
C ASP A 569 26.99 3.60 -22.49
N LYS A 570 25.91 3.14 -23.14
CA LYS A 570 25.21 3.82 -24.23
C LYS A 570 23.96 4.57 -23.77
N VAL A 571 23.76 4.72 -22.46
CA VAL A 571 22.55 5.31 -21.87
C VAL A 571 22.84 6.60 -21.12
N ALA A 572 21.96 7.58 -21.25
CA ALA A 572 21.88 8.77 -20.41
C ALA A 572 20.49 8.88 -19.76
N LEU A 573 20.42 9.59 -18.63
CA LEU A 573 19.21 9.72 -17.81
C LEU A 573 18.85 11.20 -17.59
N LEU A 574 17.62 11.57 -17.94
CA LEU A 574 17.02 12.85 -17.60
C LEU A 574 15.80 12.62 -16.72
N THR A 575 15.79 13.16 -15.50
CA THR A 575 14.65 13.07 -14.59
C THR A 575 14.00 14.43 -14.39
N LEU A 576 12.67 14.47 -14.44
CA LEU A 576 11.84 15.66 -14.29
C LEU A 576 10.84 15.42 -13.17
N ALA A 577 10.60 16.41 -12.32
CA ALA A 577 9.63 16.30 -11.22
C ALA A 577 9.88 15.09 -10.30
N CYS A 578 11.16 14.79 -10.03
CA CYS A 578 11.57 13.49 -9.50
C CYS A 578 11.30 13.31 -8.00
N PRO A 579 10.45 12.34 -7.59
CA PRO A 579 10.14 12.10 -6.17
C PRO A 579 11.15 11.21 -5.44
N PHE A 580 12.31 10.89 -6.06
CA PHE A 580 13.28 9.90 -5.57
C PHE A 580 13.69 10.16 -4.13
N ARG A 581 14.21 11.35 -3.78
CA ARG A 581 14.56 11.66 -2.37
C ARG A 581 13.32 11.98 -1.54
N ARG A 582 12.56 12.99 -1.96
CA ARG A 582 11.50 13.63 -1.14
C ARG A 582 10.42 12.66 -0.68
N LEU A 583 10.02 11.71 -1.52
CA LEU A 583 8.98 10.73 -1.18
C LEU A 583 9.57 9.33 -1.04
N TYR A 584 10.22 8.83 -2.09
CA TYR A 584 10.58 7.41 -2.15
C TYR A 584 11.74 7.04 -1.24
N GLY A 585 12.76 7.88 -1.13
CA GLY A 585 13.90 7.62 -0.26
C GLY A 585 13.55 7.74 1.21
N ARG A 586 12.60 8.62 1.54
CA ARG A 586 12.08 8.74 2.91
C ARG A 586 11.08 7.64 3.26
N ALA A 587 10.30 7.14 2.31
CA ALA A 587 9.28 6.10 2.55
C ALA A 587 9.81 4.66 2.39
N PHE A 588 10.77 4.44 1.48
CA PHE A 588 11.27 3.14 1.04
C PHE A 588 12.82 3.14 0.98
N PRO A 589 13.49 3.36 2.13
CA PRO A 589 14.92 3.62 2.19
C PRO A 589 15.78 2.45 1.67
N ASP A 590 15.28 1.21 1.75
CA ASP A 590 15.93 0.01 1.21
C ASP A 590 16.00 -0.06 -0.34
N TYR A 591 15.36 0.88 -1.04
CA TYR A 591 15.25 0.87 -2.50
C TYR A 591 15.73 2.18 -3.13
N PHE A 592 15.52 3.30 -2.45
CA PHE A 592 15.80 4.65 -2.95
C PHE A 592 16.62 5.46 -1.92
N SER A 593 17.74 4.94 -1.45
CA SER A 593 18.62 5.64 -0.49
C SER A 593 19.56 6.63 -1.19
N HIS A 594 20.23 7.44 -0.37
CA HIS A 594 21.37 8.26 -0.82
C HIS A 594 22.46 7.39 -1.47
N GLU A 595 22.78 6.25 -0.87
CA GLU A 595 23.78 5.31 -1.38
C GLU A 595 23.43 4.82 -2.79
N TYR A 596 22.15 4.48 -3.02
CA TYR A 596 21.71 4.03 -4.35
C TYR A 596 21.58 5.17 -5.36
N ALA A 597 21.39 6.42 -4.92
CA ALA A 597 21.52 7.58 -5.80
C ALA A 597 22.99 7.79 -6.23
N VAL A 598 23.96 7.57 -5.33
CA VAL A 598 25.39 7.59 -5.66
C VAL A 598 25.73 6.44 -6.62
N GLU A 599 25.30 5.22 -6.31
CA GLU A 599 25.53 4.04 -7.17
C GLU A 599 24.94 4.24 -8.58
N LEU A 600 23.72 4.79 -8.70
CA LEU A 600 23.11 5.11 -9.98
C LEU A 600 23.97 6.10 -10.79
N ASN A 601 24.50 7.14 -10.13
CA ASN A 601 25.37 8.12 -10.77
C ASN A 601 26.68 7.47 -11.23
N GLU A 602 27.28 6.60 -10.42
CA GLU A 602 28.51 5.85 -10.74
C GLU A 602 28.32 4.93 -11.95
N LEU A 603 27.18 4.23 -12.03
CA LEU A 603 26.82 3.40 -13.20
C LEU A 603 26.81 4.23 -14.49
N LEU A 604 26.39 5.50 -14.42
CA LEU A 604 26.30 6.39 -15.57
C LEU A 604 27.60 7.17 -15.87
N MET A 605 28.75 6.76 -15.31
CA MET A 605 30.06 7.43 -15.49
C MET A 605 31.07 6.74 -16.44
N ASN A 606 30.73 5.62 -17.09
CA ASN A 606 31.59 4.89 -18.05
C ASN A 606 33.03 4.63 -17.57
N GLY A 607 33.25 4.19 -16.32
CA GLY A 607 34.57 3.72 -15.88
C GLY A 607 35.71 4.75 -15.90
N SER A 608 35.42 6.05 -16.00
CA SER A 608 36.41 7.12 -15.87
C SER A 608 37.04 7.04 -14.47
N ALA A 609 38.34 6.77 -14.37
CA ALA A 609 39.03 6.48 -13.11
C ALA A 609 38.84 7.56 -12.03
N PRO A 610 38.88 7.19 -10.74
CA PRO A 610 38.77 8.13 -9.63
C PRO A 610 40.04 9.00 -9.49
N GLU A 611 40.22 10.03 -10.32
CA GLU A 611 41.30 11.01 -10.10
C GLU A 611 40.91 11.99 -8.97
N PHE A 612 41.43 11.75 -7.77
CA PHE A 612 41.09 12.47 -6.53
C PHE A 612 41.07 14.00 -6.68
N VAL A 613 39.86 14.57 -6.79
CA VAL A 613 39.62 16.00 -6.63
C VAL A 613 38.43 16.15 -5.70
N ASP A 614 38.72 16.70 -4.52
CA ASP A 614 37.85 17.23 -3.48
C ASP A 614 36.68 16.34 -2.97
N LYS A 615 36.71 15.97 -1.67
CA LYS A 615 35.77 15.03 -1.01
C LYS A 615 34.31 15.50 -0.95
N GLN A 616 33.98 16.67 -1.51
CA GLN A 616 32.67 17.31 -1.43
C GLN A 616 32.02 17.60 -2.80
N ALA A 617 32.71 17.36 -3.93
CA ALA A 617 32.13 17.56 -5.26
C ALA A 617 31.61 16.22 -5.82
N THR A 618 30.29 16.05 -5.88
CA THR A 618 29.68 14.93 -6.62
C THR A 618 30.08 15.02 -8.09
N ARG A 619 30.82 14.03 -8.60
CA ARG A 619 31.19 13.97 -10.02
C ARG A 619 29.96 13.80 -10.91
N LEU A 620 30.05 14.27 -12.14
CA LEU A 620 28.92 14.38 -13.07
C LEU A 620 28.89 13.19 -14.04
N GLY A 621 27.99 12.25 -13.81
CA GLY A 621 27.66 11.22 -14.80
C GLY A 621 26.74 11.76 -15.89
N ARG A 622 26.28 10.87 -16.79
CA ARG A 622 25.24 11.16 -17.80
C ARG A 622 23.83 11.18 -17.19
N TRP A 623 23.68 11.83 -16.04
CA TRP A 623 22.42 12.01 -15.32
C TRP A 623 22.17 13.48 -15.02
N ARG A 624 20.99 13.99 -15.39
CA ARG A 624 20.49 15.29 -14.97
C ARG A 624 19.09 15.16 -14.37
N ASN A 625 18.83 15.85 -13.27
CA ASN A 625 17.55 15.95 -12.59
C ASN A 625 17.12 17.43 -12.55
N VAL A 626 16.01 17.77 -13.20
CA VAL A 626 15.52 19.15 -13.25
C VAL A 626 14.52 19.37 -12.12
N VAL A 627 14.72 20.43 -11.32
CA VAL A 627 14.03 20.68 -10.06
C VAL A 627 13.33 22.05 -10.06
N ARG A 628 12.04 22.07 -9.71
CA ARG A 628 11.25 23.27 -9.44
C ARG A 628 10.91 23.32 -7.96
N HIS A 629 11.05 24.49 -7.33
CA HIS A 629 10.70 24.67 -5.91
C HIS A 629 9.18 24.63 -5.65
N THR A 630 8.38 24.98 -6.66
CA THR A 630 6.92 24.94 -6.65
C THR A 630 6.35 23.52 -6.79
N ASP A 631 7.18 22.54 -7.16
CA ASP A 631 6.74 21.15 -7.28
C ASP A 631 6.57 20.52 -5.88
N TYR A 632 5.35 20.04 -5.59
CA TYR A 632 4.99 19.41 -4.32
C TYR A 632 5.31 17.90 -4.26
N ILE A 633 5.74 17.30 -5.38
CA ILE A 633 6.13 15.89 -5.50
C ILE A 633 7.64 15.78 -5.74
N GLY A 634 8.13 16.45 -6.78
CA GLY A 634 9.53 16.43 -7.20
C GLY A 634 10.45 17.21 -6.26
N SER A 635 11.72 16.80 -6.16
CA SER A 635 12.73 17.55 -5.40
C SER A 635 14.15 17.22 -5.85
N TRP A 636 15.11 17.89 -5.22
CA TRP A 636 16.54 17.60 -5.26
C TRP A 636 16.82 16.14 -4.91
N ILE A 637 17.75 15.50 -5.61
CA ILE A 637 18.26 14.17 -5.27
C ILE A 637 19.19 14.28 -4.07
N PHE A 638 20.26 15.08 -4.12
CA PHE A 638 21.27 15.06 -3.06
C PHE A 638 20.94 16.07 -1.94
N SER A 639 21.12 17.36 -2.20
CA SER A 639 20.73 18.44 -1.27
C SER A 639 20.35 19.72 -2.04
N PRO A 640 19.37 20.50 -1.54
CA PRO A 640 19.10 21.83 -2.07
C PRO A 640 20.31 22.75 -1.83
N PRO A 641 20.62 23.68 -2.74
CA PRO A 641 21.70 24.63 -2.54
C PRO A 641 21.37 25.65 -1.45
N ASN A 642 22.39 26.10 -0.70
CA ASN A 642 22.25 27.18 0.27
C ASN A 642 22.16 28.58 -0.38
N ALA A 643 22.59 28.74 -1.63
CA ALA A 643 22.55 30.02 -2.34
C ALA A 643 22.24 29.85 -3.85
N PRO A 644 21.38 30.70 -4.43
CA PRO A 644 20.86 30.57 -5.80
C PRO A 644 21.89 30.86 -6.91
N GLY A 645 22.84 31.76 -6.67
CA GLY A 645 23.67 32.37 -7.71
C GLY A 645 24.64 31.45 -8.45
N GLN A 646 24.89 30.24 -7.94
CA GLN A 646 25.80 29.29 -8.60
C GLN A 646 25.10 28.20 -9.39
N GLN A 647 23.83 27.84 -9.15
CA GLN A 647 23.24 26.62 -9.71
C GLN A 647 22.46 26.76 -11.02
N LEU A 648 21.90 27.93 -11.34
CA LEU A 648 21.24 28.14 -12.65
C LEU A 648 22.19 27.86 -13.83
N ASN A 649 23.51 28.04 -13.62
CA ASN A 649 24.54 27.87 -14.63
C ASN A 649 25.58 26.78 -14.31
N ARG A 650 25.51 26.07 -13.17
CA ARG A 650 26.48 25.03 -12.82
C ARG A 650 26.07 23.70 -13.44
N ASP A 651 27.04 23.02 -14.05
CA ASP A 651 26.83 21.64 -14.45
C ASP A 651 26.81 20.79 -13.17
N ALA A 652 25.61 20.33 -12.82
CA ALA A 652 25.29 19.57 -11.62
C ALA A 652 24.31 18.46 -11.98
N ILE A 653 24.24 17.39 -11.18
CA ILE A 653 23.18 16.37 -11.37
C ILE A 653 21.82 17.03 -11.17
N ASP A 654 21.61 17.69 -10.03
CA ASP A 654 20.41 18.48 -9.79
C ASP A 654 20.54 19.88 -10.38
N VAL A 655 19.63 20.25 -11.28
CA VAL A 655 19.60 21.57 -11.93
C VAL A 655 18.28 22.28 -11.62
N ALA A 656 18.38 23.53 -11.16
CA ALA A 656 17.20 24.33 -10.86
C ALA A 656 16.50 24.83 -12.13
N CYS A 657 15.17 24.80 -12.11
CA CYS A 657 14.26 25.44 -13.05
C CYS A 657 13.35 26.39 -12.25
N LEU A 658 13.32 27.66 -12.64
CA LEU A 658 12.46 28.67 -12.03
C LEU A 658 11.01 28.48 -12.48
N ASP A 659 10.08 28.69 -11.56
CA ASP A 659 8.63 28.63 -11.80
C ASP A 659 7.94 29.71 -10.94
N PRO A 660 7.44 30.80 -11.54
CA PRO A 660 7.46 31.09 -12.98
C PRO A 660 8.88 31.43 -13.49
N PRO A 661 9.17 31.37 -14.80
CA PRO A 661 10.52 31.65 -15.32
C PRO A 661 10.99 33.09 -15.09
N SER A 662 10.07 34.04 -14.91
CA SER A 662 10.38 35.41 -14.50
C SER A 662 9.20 36.03 -13.76
N LEU A 663 9.50 36.99 -12.87
CA LEU A 663 8.50 37.84 -12.21
C LEU A 663 8.24 39.16 -12.96
N CYS A 664 8.86 39.37 -14.12
CA CYS A 664 8.56 40.49 -15.00
C CYS A 664 7.34 40.16 -15.88
N PRO A 665 6.40 41.11 -16.07
CA PRO A 665 5.31 40.94 -17.02
C PRO A 665 5.83 40.70 -18.44
N GLY A 666 5.18 39.77 -19.16
CA GLY A 666 5.46 39.56 -20.58
C GLY A 666 4.95 40.71 -21.46
N PRO A 667 5.13 40.62 -22.80
CA PRO A 667 4.71 41.66 -23.75
C PRO A 667 3.21 42.03 -23.68
N GLY A 668 2.36 41.14 -23.15
CA GLY A 668 0.93 41.38 -22.93
C GLY A 668 0.56 41.86 -21.52
N GLY A 669 1.53 42.21 -20.66
CA GLY A 669 1.31 42.71 -19.29
C GLY A 669 0.93 41.63 -18.26
N ALA A 670 0.75 40.37 -18.67
CA ALA A 670 0.49 39.26 -17.77
C ALA A 670 1.79 38.65 -17.22
N LEU A 671 1.77 38.26 -15.95
CA LEU A 671 2.80 37.42 -15.33
C LEU A 671 2.71 35.99 -15.88
N ALA A 672 3.85 35.32 -16.00
CA ALA A 672 3.88 33.92 -16.36
C ALA A 672 3.18 33.08 -15.26
N PRO A 673 2.37 32.07 -15.64
CA PRO A 673 1.66 31.24 -14.67
C PRO A 673 2.63 30.36 -13.88
N ILE A 674 2.23 29.99 -12.66
CA ILE A 674 2.94 29.00 -11.84
C ILE A 674 2.45 27.61 -12.21
N HIS A 675 3.36 26.73 -12.65
CA HIS A 675 3.02 25.42 -13.19
C HIS A 675 3.01 24.29 -12.14
N TYR A 676 3.65 24.48 -10.98
CA TYR A 676 3.76 23.47 -9.93
C TYR A 676 4.35 22.15 -10.48
N HIS A 677 3.60 21.05 -10.38
CA HIS A 677 3.98 19.73 -10.88
C HIS A 677 3.67 19.52 -12.38
N SER A 678 3.11 20.52 -13.10
CA SER A 678 2.67 20.36 -14.50
C SER A 678 3.65 21.01 -15.50
N ASP A 679 3.42 20.79 -16.80
CA ASP A 679 4.09 21.48 -17.91
C ASP A 679 5.63 21.42 -17.91
N TRP A 680 6.18 20.25 -17.61
CA TRP A 680 7.63 20.01 -17.65
C TRP A 680 8.16 19.78 -19.08
N TRP A 681 7.33 19.27 -19.98
CA TRP A 681 7.71 19.00 -21.36
C TRP A 681 7.71 20.25 -22.24
N GLN A 682 6.84 21.23 -21.95
CA GLN A 682 6.84 22.51 -22.66
C GLN A 682 7.94 23.46 -22.17
N ASP A 683 8.65 23.11 -21.09
CA ASP A 683 9.71 23.95 -20.53
C ASP A 683 10.96 23.91 -21.43
N PRO A 684 11.43 25.07 -21.94
CA PRO A 684 12.63 25.14 -22.77
C PRO A 684 13.88 24.54 -22.11
N LEU A 685 14.01 24.64 -20.77
CA LEU A 685 15.17 24.11 -20.05
C LEU A 685 15.26 22.58 -20.16
N THR A 686 14.12 21.89 -20.22
CA THR A 686 14.09 20.44 -20.43
C THR A 686 14.79 20.04 -21.74
N HIS A 687 14.54 20.80 -22.82
CA HIS A 687 15.19 20.55 -24.11
C HIS A 687 16.69 20.86 -24.09
N VAL A 688 17.10 21.91 -23.39
CA VAL A 688 18.53 22.27 -23.23
C VAL A 688 19.30 21.14 -22.54
N HIS A 689 18.77 20.61 -21.43
CA HIS A 689 19.42 19.52 -20.71
C HIS A 689 19.42 18.20 -21.49
N ALA A 690 18.34 17.89 -22.20
CA ALA A 690 18.29 16.74 -23.10
C ALA A 690 19.35 16.85 -24.20
N GLY A 691 19.51 18.02 -24.83
CA GLY A 691 20.52 18.29 -25.86
C GLY A 691 21.94 18.05 -25.37
N ARG A 692 22.29 18.55 -24.18
CA ARG A 692 23.61 18.33 -23.57
C ARG A 692 23.91 16.85 -23.33
N LEU A 693 22.93 16.09 -22.81
CA LEU A 693 23.09 14.66 -22.59
C LEU A 693 23.26 13.89 -23.91
N ILE A 694 22.55 14.30 -24.97
CA ILE A 694 22.70 13.72 -26.31
C ILE A 694 24.10 14.00 -26.88
N GLU A 695 24.64 15.20 -26.70
CA GLU A 695 26.01 15.53 -27.11
C GLU A 695 27.04 14.70 -26.34
N GLN A 696 26.86 14.52 -25.03
CA GLN A 696 27.71 13.64 -24.23
C GLN A 696 27.69 12.19 -24.74
N LEU A 697 26.51 11.67 -25.11
CA LEU A 697 26.36 10.32 -25.67
C LEU A 697 26.98 10.15 -27.07
N LYS A 698 27.11 11.23 -27.85
CA LYS A 698 27.78 11.17 -29.17
C LYS A 698 29.30 11.18 -29.07
N ASN A 699 29.82 11.74 -27.97
CA ASN A 699 31.25 11.91 -27.74
C ASN A 699 31.86 10.79 -26.89
N SER A 700 31.03 9.86 -26.39
CA SER A 700 31.44 8.64 -25.66
C SER A 700 31.35 7.43 -26.57
#